data_AF-A0AAQ3KNA3-F1
#
_entry.id   AF-A0AAQ3KNA3-F1
#
_cell.length_a   1.000
_cell.length_b   1.000
_cell.length_c   1.000
_cell.angle_alpha   90.00
_cell.angle_beta   90.00
_cell.angle_gamma   90.00
#
_symmetry.space_group_name_H-M   'P 1'
#
loop_
_entity.id
_entity.type
_entity.pdbx_description
1 polymer ?
#
loop_
_entity_poly.entity_id
_entity_poly.type
_entity_poly.pdbx_seq_one_letter_code
_entity_poly.pdbx_strand_id
1 'polypeptide(L)'
;MASSSAVGEVGDDGAGSLFEGMVLFTPSSSSSIDLSIPQVDAWQPPAPDASTTPQPLDEDLFSDLTLQAPPSPPPVLDSPSPTPSSSSPLPLPPPTLGSRQPSRKKKRAVRIGYAREPTGSTAVSSEDLHSNKFSPTPSVTSAIGASTASKMPMADEPPTSAHDIDVGSDLHPDAAALVGDDLPSASPTKSLEQQTYESNSCEVVIKEDKDQRPLVEEQDNQQPLVEEQDNQQPLVEEQDKQVAFLPEESATRGDAFSSAEERLQLIRAQISEKLESVRQRAASAYAERKELERRRRKAVESVNSASTKHKDLEMELELACEAEDFERAERVSENLANVEEEKVKLLLSLRDAEADCESAESKMQEMLELQIAAEEEGITLLEQFAKEAADNAEAILKNAKEVSRKEQEEWQSSVELLEIKKLELDVESQLISEAHSRLENVIEDLVKNDREEKEALAGKGVVLAKELDELLQLVRLKEAEISENKSQIKNVETRISDAISRFNETQSSIGIKHENLQSAILKVESENESLLRKQKETEQGISSAEQMSGKLMELAAISSSEGKSCQDSVRLKKNLASFILKSREDRFRFSKTEEKILEDIHMLRQQISASRTALQELSSNRASIQQEVALYKQRIGFIEKRGPELEAEKKVAAAARNFKEAGRVAAEAKSLHIEKEDLQHKMEKAFSDLEKLEEEIKGNVDKIQENEELVALKEKEAASAGCNRLQLVAAVARAERLAALKMGDFEEGNILLKEAEAAESKVIELQKTYNLDMEVDGNNNAVSLEFITNLDEDHLTEVGSV
;
A
#
# COMPACT_ATOMS: atom_id res chain seq x y z
N MET A 1 14.45 4.78 64.72
CA MET A 1 13.23 4.61 65.55
C MET A 1 12.74 3.17 65.40
N ALA A 2 11.69 2.80 66.14
CA ALA A 2 10.98 1.51 66.19
C ALA A 2 10.83 0.71 64.88
N SER A 3 10.51 -0.60 64.86
CA SER A 3 10.57 -1.74 65.82
C SER A 3 9.89 -2.97 65.14
N SER A 4 9.91 -4.13 65.79
CA SER A 4 9.12 -5.35 65.51
C SER A 4 9.68 -6.28 64.40
N SER A 5 9.88 -7.61 64.56
CA SER A 5 9.41 -8.63 65.54
C SER A 5 7.94 -9.07 65.31
N ALA A 6 7.56 -10.35 65.30
CA ALA A 6 8.30 -11.63 65.41
C ALA A 6 7.42 -12.85 65.02
N VAL A 7 8.05 -14.03 64.80
CA VAL A 7 7.64 -15.44 65.15
C VAL A 7 6.19 -15.92 64.84
N GLY A 8 5.94 -17.12 64.30
CA GLY A 8 6.78 -18.26 63.89
C GLY A 8 6.01 -19.61 63.94
N GLU A 9 6.70 -20.76 63.73
CA GLU A 9 6.24 -22.16 64.03
C GLU A 9 5.08 -22.75 63.16
N VAL A 10 4.91 -24.07 62.86
CA VAL A 10 5.59 -25.39 63.09
C VAL A 10 5.40 -26.31 61.84
N GLY A 11 6.30 -27.28 61.59
CA GLY A 11 6.00 -28.61 60.95
C GLY A 11 6.33 -28.75 59.44
N ASP A 12 7.11 -29.71 58.90
CA ASP A 12 7.36 -31.17 59.19
C ASP A 12 6.19 -32.07 58.69
N ASP A 13 6.32 -33.07 57.81
CA ASP A 13 7.43 -33.61 56.97
C ASP A 13 6.81 -34.25 55.67
N GLY A 14 7.41 -35.02 54.74
CA GLY A 14 8.72 -35.69 54.68
C GLY A 14 9.01 -36.60 53.47
N ALA A 15 8.47 -36.36 52.26
CA ALA A 15 8.72 -37.19 51.06
C ALA A 15 8.73 -36.36 49.76
N GLY A 16 9.50 -36.67 48.71
CA GLY A 16 10.51 -37.73 48.56
C GLY A 16 11.04 -37.74 47.12
N SER A 17 12.10 -36.98 46.84
CA SER A 17 12.65 -36.80 45.49
C SER A 17 13.56 -37.98 45.07
N LEU A 18 13.57 -38.32 43.78
CA LEU A 18 14.53 -39.25 43.19
C LEU A 18 14.83 -38.86 41.72
N PHE A 19 16.12 -38.71 41.39
CA PHE A 19 16.67 -38.32 40.09
C PHE A 19 16.25 -36.90 39.61
N GLU A 20 16.97 -35.81 39.91
CA GLU A 20 18.42 -35.53 39.81
C GLU A 20 18.89 -35.27 38.36
N GLY A 21 18.92 -33.98 37.98
CA GLY A 21 19.48 -33.48 36.72
C GLY A 21 20.24 -32.18 36.99
N MET A 22 21.57 -32.20 36.85
CA MET A 22 22.44 -31.13 37.35
C MET A 22 22.65 -29.96 36.38
N VAL A 23 22.36 -28.75 36.90
CA VAL A 23 23.17 -27.52 36.81
C VAL A 23 23.50 -26.95 35.41
N LEU A 24 23.00 -25.72 35.16
CA LEU A 24 23.45 -24.83 34.09
C LEU A 24 24.86 -24.27 34.38
N PHE A 25 25.65 -23.99 33.34
CA PHE A 25 26.46 -22.75 33.27
C PHE A 25 26.80 -22.34 31.83
N THR A 26 26.29 -21.18 31.42
CA THR A 26 26.90 -20.23 30.47
C THR A 26 27.53 -19.08 31.31
N PRO A 27 28.32 -18.09 30.82
CA PRO A 27 28.33 -17.52 29.45
C PRO A 27 29.70 -17.00 28.90
N SER A 28 29.62 -16.15 27.87
CA SER A 28 30.56 -15.06 27.49
C SER A 28 31.64 -15.27 26.42
N SER A 29 31.25 -14.98 25.17
CA SER A 29 31.76 -13.87 24.34
C SER A 29 33.27 -13.69 23.99
N SER A 30 33.52 -13.74 22.66
CA SER A 30 34.19 -12.71 21.83
C SER A 30 35.69 -12.79 21.43
N SER A 31 35.93 -12.34 20.20
CA SER A 31 37.16 -11.74 19.60
C SER A 31 38.24 -12.62 18.94
N SER A 32 38.98 -11.98 18.03
CA SER A 32 40.18 -12.43 17.27
C SER A 32 40.02 -13.52 16.20
N ILE A 33 39.79 -13.07 14.95
CA ILE A 33 40.44 -13.63 13.75
C ILE A 33 41.17 -12.44 13.10
N ASP A 34 42.43 -12.61 12.72
CA ASP A 34 43.23 -11.55 12.10
C ASP A 34 44.23 -12.10 11.06
N LEU A 35 44.45 -11.31 10.01
CA LEU A 35 45.51 -11.34 8.97
C LEU A 35 46.27 -12.65 8.65
N SER A 36 46.20 -13.09 7.37
CA SER A 36 47.30 -12.83 6.38
C SER A 36 47.11 -13.47 4.99
N ILE A 37 47.57 -12.76 3.96
CA ILE A 37 47.70 -13.09 2.52
C ILE A 37 49.22 -13.21 2.21
N PRO A 38 49.74 -14.21 1.45
CA PRO A 38 49.88 -14.12 -0.04
C PRO A 38 49.62 -15.45 -0.80
N GLN A 39 49.27 -15.56 -2.10
CA GLN A 39 49.36 -14.73 -3.34
C GLN A 39 50.48 -15.19 -4.33
N VAL A 40 50.11 -15.24 -5.62
CA VAL A 40 50.92 -15.36 -6.88
C VAL A 40 51.40 -16.76 -7.33
N ASP A 41 50.72 -17.34 -8.34
CA ASP A 41 51.19 -17.75 -9.69
C ASP A 41 50.07 -18.63 -10.33
N ALA A 42 49.49 -18.43 -11.53
CA ALA A 42 49.91 -17.99 -12.87
C ALA A 42 50.23 -19.16 -13.85
N TRP A 43 50.00 -18.92 -15.15
CA TRP A 43 50.33 -19.77 -16.33
C TRP A 43 49.35 -20.91 -16.78
N GLN A 44 48.46 -20.50 -17.71
CA GLN A 44 47.87 -21.11 -18.94
C GLN A 44 48.08 -22.60 -19.40
N PRO A 45 47.22 -23.10 -20.33
CA PRO A 45 47.02 -24.54 -20.65
C PRO A 45 47.80 -25.05 -21.89
N PRO A 46 47.64 -26.34 -22.31
CA PRO A 46 46.66 -26.65 -23.38
C PRO A 46 45.97 -28.05 -23.28
N ALA A 47 45.02 -28.33 -24.20
CA ALA A 47 44.49 -29.68 -24.51
C ALA A 47 45.30 -30.34 -25.66
N PRO A 48 45.14 -31.65 -26.00
CA PRO A 48 43.97 -32.13 -26.77
C PRO A 48 43.52 -33.62 -26.58
N ASP A 49 42.36 -33.94 -27.17
CA ASP A 49 41.85 -35.20 -27.79
C ASP A 49 42.43 -36.59 -27.48
N ALA A 50 41.53 -37.60 -27.31
CA ALA A 50 41.22 -38.57 -28.39
C ALA A 50 40.23 -39.71 -27.99
N SER A 51 39.38 -40.12 -28.96
CA SER A 51 38.76 -41.48 -29.12
C SER A 51 37.69 -41.94 -28.08
N THR A 52 36.75 -42.85 -28.37
CA THR A 52 36.43 -43.63 -29.59
C THR A 52 34.92 -43.95 -29.69
N THR A 53 34.38 -44.15 -30.90
CA THR A 53 33.08 -44.84 -31.14
C THR A 53 33.27 -46.36 -31.28
N PRO A 54 32.19 -47.17 -31.30
CA PRO A 54 31.77 -47.69 -32.61
C PRO A 54 30.24 -47.83 -32.84
N GLN A 55 29.88 -47.91 -34.12
CA GLN A 55 28.58 -48.35 -34.71
C GLN A 55 28.83 -49.70 -35.44
N PRO A 56 27.83 -50.55 -35.80
CA PRO A 56 26.94 -50.31 -36.97
C PRO A 56 25.49 -50.88 -36.82
N LEU A 57 24.46 -50.44 -37.57
CA LEU A 57 23.89 -50.95 -38.86
C LEU A 57 23.35 -52.42 -38.83
N ASP A 58 22.25 -52.81 -39.53
CA ASP A 58 21.37 -52.06 -40.47
C ASP A 58 19.97 -52.70 -40.70
N GLU A 59 19.11 -51.96 -41.43
CA GLU A 59 17.97 -52.35 -42.31
C GLU A 59 16.87 -53.34 -41.82
N ASP A 60 15.56 -53.02 -41.80
CA ASP A 60 14.57 -52.51 -42.80
C ASP A 60 13.77 -53.62 -43.53
N LEU A 61 12.42 -53.53 -43.53
CA LEU A 61 11.57 -54.31 -44.45
C LEU A 61 10.12 -53.79 -44.64
N PHE A 62 9.99 -52.69 -45.41
CA PHE A 62 8.84 -52.26 -46.26
C PHE A 62 7.49 -51.86 -45.59
N SER A 63 6.90 -50.67 -45.80
CA SER A 63 6.49 -49.90 -47.03
C SER A 63 5.10 -50.32 -47.58
N ASP A 64 4.30 -49.50 -48.30
CA ASP A 64 4.47 -48.11 -48.84
C ASP A 64 3.11 -47.33 -48.67
N LEU A 65 2.53 -46.40 -49.48
CA LEU A 65 2.79 -45.85 -50.82
C LEU A 65 2.11 -44.46 -51.04
N THR A 66 2.88 -43.35 -51.05
CA THR A 66 2.57 -42.01 -51.69
C THR A 66 1.38 -41.16 -51.15
N LEU A 67 1.20 -39.83 -51.35
CA LEU A 67 1.92 -38.61 -51.85
C LEU A 67 1.07 -37.36 -51.39
N GLN A 68 1.26 -36.05 -51.66
CA GLN A 68 2.13 -35.25 -52.55
C GLN A 68 2.62 -33.90 -51.91
N ALA A 69 2.18 -32.73 -52.43
CA ALA A 69 2.57 -31.34 -52.15
C ALA A 69 1.54 -30.38 -52.83
N PRO A 70 1.54 -29.01 -52.72
CA PRO A 70 2.49 -28.03 -52.12
C PRO A 70 1.75 -27.15 -51.04
N PRO A 71 1.95 -25.82 -50.74
CA PRO A 71 2.83 -24.76 -51.27
C PRO A 71 3.54 -23.86 -50.18
N SER A 72 3.44 -22.51 -50.29
CA SER A 72 4.23 -21.43 -49.63
C SER A 72 3.60 -20.04 -49.99
N PRO A 73 4.14 -18.83 -49.68
CA PRO A 73 5.05 -18.38 -48.61
C PRO A 73 4.52 -17.20 -47.70
N PRO A 74 4.89 -15.88 -47.80
CA PRO A 74 5.21 -15.03 -46.62
C PRO A 74 4.36 -13.72 -46.52
N PRO A 75 4.67 -12.72 -45.65
CA PRO A 75 5.74 -11.70 -45.87
C PRO A 75 6.50 -11.32 -44.54
N VAL A 76 7.60 -10.54 -44.42
CA VAL A 76 8.13 -9.32 -45.11
C VAL A 76 7.29 -8.08 -44.74
N LEU A 77 7.79 -6.99 -44.13
CA LEU A 77 8.88 -6.09 -44.55
C LEU A 77 9.54 -5.32 -43.36
N ASP A 78 10.61 -4.59 -43.67
CA ASP A 78 11.45 -3.78 -42.77
C ASP A 78 10.79 -2.60 -42.04
N SER A 79 11.52 -2.03 -41.08
CA SER A 79 11.40 -0.61 -40.70
C SER A 79 12.81 -0.01 -40.46
N PRO A 80 13.34 0.78 -41.41
CA PRO A 80 14.64 1.44 -41.28
C PRO A 80 14.56 2.94 -41.00
N SER A 81 15.70 3.51 -40.62
CA SER A 81 16.07 4.94 -40.69
C SER A 81 15.56 5.86 -39.55
N PRO A 82 16.32 6.92 -39.16
CA PRO A 82 16.07 7.68 -37.94
C PRO A 82 15.67 9.16 -38.16
N THR A 83 15.70 9.90 -37.05
CA THR A 83 15.72 11.37 -36.86
C THR A 83 16.86 12.07 -37.67
N PRO A 84 17.02 13.42 -37.71
CA PRO A 84 16.48 14.45 -36.80
C PRO A 84 16.06 15.83 -37.40
N SER A 85 15.81 16.79 -36.50
CA SER A 85 15.89 18.26 -36.68
C SER A 85 14.76 19.00 -37.41
N SER A 86 14.53 20.31 -37.22
CA SER A 86 14.64 21.27 -36.08
C SER A 86 14.45 22.70 -36.62
N SER A 87 13.43 23.47 -36.17
CA SER A 87 13.43 24.95 -36.10
C SER A 87 12.07 25.54 -35.70
N SER A 88 12.06 26.50 -34.77
CA SER A 88 10.92 27.41 -34.43
C SER A 88 11.01 28.72 -35.29
N PRO A 89 10.17 29.81 -35.17
CA PRO A 89 9.55 30.38 -33.94
C PRO A 89 8.11 30.98 -34.06
N LEU A 90 7.71 31.64 -32.95
CA LEU A 90 6.53 32.48 -32.59
C LEU A 90 6.21 33.68 -33.56
N PRO A 91 5.08 34.46 -33.46
CA PRO A 91 4.41 34.90 -32.21
C PRO A 91 2.87 35.29 -32.14
N LEU A 92 2.33 35.20 -30.91
CA LEU A 92 1.34 36.04 -30.17
C LEU A 92 -0.15 36.34 -30.62
N PRO A 93 -1.06 36.71 -29.66
CA PRO A 93 -2.55 36.86 -29.80
C PRO A 93 -3.03 38.36 -29.83
N PRO A 94 -4.27 38.84 -29.44
CA PRO A 94 -5.53 38.27 -28.87
C PRO A 94 -6.84 38.90 -29.48
N PRO A 95 -8.02 39.16 -28.82
CA PRO A 95 -8.66 38.69 -27.55
C PRO A 95 -10.21 38.36 -27.62
N THR A 96 -10.81 38.09 -26.44
CA THR A 96 -12.20 38.38 -25.95
C THR A 96 -13.43 37.43 -26.09
N LEU A 97 -14.09 37.24 -24.92
CA LEU A 97 -15.55 37.14 -24.61
C LEU A 97 -16.40 35.89 -24.97
N GLY A 98 -17.07 35.29 -23.95
CA GLY A 98 -18.53 35.03 -24.05
C GLY A 98 -19.19 33.75 -23.46
N SER A 99 -19.60 33.79 -22.19
CA SER A 99 -20.94 33.36 -21.68
C SER A 99 -21.50 31.91 -21.81
N ARG A 100 -21.71 31.30 -20.62
CA ARG A 100 -22.90 30.51 -20.15
C ARG A 100 -23.36 29.18 -20.81
N GLN A 101 -23.26 28.15 -19.96
CA GLN A 101 -24.31 27.16 -19.56
C GLN A 101 -24.65 25.95 -20.48
N PRO A 102 -24.95 24.76 -19.89
CA PRO A 102 -25.14 23.51 -20.62
C PRO A 102 -26.61 23.21 -21.00
N SER A 103 -26.81 22.29 -21.96
CA SER A 103 -28.12 21.71 -22.27
C SER A 103 -28.04 20.21 -22.55
N ARG A 104 -28.80 19.39 -21.81
CA ARG A 104 -29.12 18.00 -22.17
C ARG A 104 -30.60 17.72 -21.92
N LYS A 105 -31.28 17.19 -22.95
CA LYS A 105 -32.72 16.83 -22.97
C LYS A 105 -32.89 15.31 -22.93
N LYS A 106 -33.90 14.81 -22.23
CA LYS A 106 -34.64 13.53 -22.44
C LYS A 106 -35.95 13.67 -21.63
N LYS A 107 -37.12 13.90 -22.25
CA LYS A 107 -38.07 12.96 -22.91
C LYS A 107 -38.66 11.89 -21.96
N ARG A 108 -39.93 11.53 -22.19
CA ARG A 108 -40.94 11.02 -21.21
C ARG A 108 -41.82 9.92 -21.85
N ALA A 109 -42.55 9.15 -21.01
CA ALA A 109 -43.68 8.25 -21.34
C ALA A 109 -43.26 6.84 -21.85
N VAL A 110 -44.01 5.72 -21.72
CA VAL A 110 -45.33 5.32 -21.12
C VAL A 110 -45.37 3.75 -21.14
N ARG A 111 -46.10 2.92 -20.37
CA ARG A 111 -46.89 2.93 -19.10
C ARG A 111 -47.38 1.47 -18.83
N ILE A 112 -47.99 1.17 -17.65
CA ILE A 112 -48.75 -0.06 -17.28
C ILE A 112 -47.83 -1.25 -16.87
N GLY A 113 -48.06 -2.02 -15.79
CA GLY A 113 -49.08 -2.07 -14.71
C GLY A 113 -48.63 -3.13 -13.65
N TYR A 114 -49.38 -3.59 -12.62
CA TYR A 114 -50.70 -3.28 -12.07
C TYR A 114 -50.83 -3.84 -10.62
N ALA A 115 -51.34 -3.04 -9.66
CA ALA A 115 -51.87 -3.44 -8.33
C ALA A 115 -50.90 -4.09 -7.29
N ARG A 116 -51.14 -4.06 -5.96
CA ARG A 116 -52.30 -3.62 -5.14
C ARG A 116 -51.92 -2.61 -4.03
N GLU A 117 -52.96 -1.96 -3.48
CA GLU A 117 -52.97 -0.95 -2.38
C GLU A 117 -53.49 -1.58 -1.03
N PRO A 118 -53.96 -0.82 0.00
CA PRO A 118 -53.22 0.08 0.92
C PRO A 118 -53.61 -0.06 2.42
N THR A 119 -53.00 0.69 3.34
CA THR A 119 -53.66 1.21 4.57
C THR A 119 -53.04 2.54 5.06
N GLY A 120 -53.88 3.48 5.55
CA GLY A 120 -53.59 4.62 6.45
C GLY A 120 -52.41 5.55 6.13
N SER A 121 -52.54 6.75 5.55
CA SER A 121 -53.36 7.95 5.87
C SER A 121 -52.87 8.86 7.01
N THR A 122 -52.47 10.07 6.60
CA THR A 122 -52.67 11.39 7.26
C THR A 122 -52.13 11.69 8.66
N ALA A 123 -51.13 12.56 8.71
CA ALA A 123 -51.18 13.80 9.50
C ALA A 123 -50.49 14.93 8.71
N VAL A 124 -50.98 16.18 8.82
CA VAL A 124 -50.46 17.37 8.12
C VAL A 124 -50.53 18.57 9.07
N SER A 125 -49.46 19.38 9.13
CA SER A 125 -49.45 20.86 8.95
C SER A 125 -48.32 21.54 9.74
N SER A 126 -47.78 22.62 9.16
CA SER A 126 -47.15 23.78 9.82
C SER A 126 -45.85 23.55 10.61
N GLU A 127 -44.73 24.25 10.33
CA GLU A 127 -44.45 25.68 10.62
C GLU A 127 -44.34 25.92 12.16
N ASP A 128 -43.34 26.64 12.69
CA ASP A 128 -42.53 27.69 12.04
C ASP A 128 -41.20 28.06 12.77
N LEU A 129 -40.35 28.86 12.10
CA LEU A 129 -39.27 29.77 12.58
C LEU A 129 -38.07 29.30 13.48
N HIS A 130 -36.86 29.48 12.90
CA HIS A 130 -35.64 30.13 13.44
C HIS A 130 -35.02 29.78 14.82
N SER A 131 -33.80 29.20 14.78
CA SER A 131 -32.51 29.81 15.21
C SER A 131 -31.36 28.78 14.99
N ASN A 132 -30.07 29.05 14.68
CA ASN A 132 -29.05 30.02 15.10
C ASN A 132 -28.66 29.95 16.60
N LYS A 133 -27.39 29.89 17.03
CA LYS A 133 -26.08 29.54 16.41
C LYS A 133 -25.02 29.47 17.54
N PHE A 134 -24.05 28.55 17.49
CA PHE A 134 -22.94 28.35 18.47
C PHE A 134 -23.42 27.97 19.91
N SER A 135 -22.95 26.93 20.62
CA SER A 135 -21.61 26.34 20.88
C SER A 135 -20.77 27.13 21.92
N PRO A 136 -19.88 26.49 22.72
CA PRO A 136 -20.30 25.89 24.00
C PRO A 136 -19.31 26.13 25.20
N THR A 137 -19.53 25.39 26.31
CA THR A 137 -18.62 25.15 27.48
C THR A 137 -18.53 26.26 28.56
N PRO A 138 -17.97 26.00 29.77
CA PRO A 138 -17.61 24.71 30.40
C PRO A 138 -18.16 24.46 31.85
N SER A 139 -18.05 23.20 32.28
CA SER A 139 -17.78 22.69 33.64
C SER A 139 -18.57 23.13 34.90
N VAL A 140 -19.30 22.17 35.51
CA VAL A 140 -19.35 21.96 36.97
C VAL A 140 -19.37 20.45 37.28
N THR A 141 -18.58 20.00 38.26
CA THR A 141 -18.61 18.64 38.83
C THR A 141 -19.10 18.66 40.28
N SER A 142 -19.81 17.60 40.70
CA SER A 142 -20.18 17.28 42.10
C SER A 142 -21.22 18.21 42.77
N ALA A 143 -22.01 17.79 43.75
CA ALA A 143 -22.49 16.46 44.18
C ALA A 143 -23.61 16.65 45.25
N ILE A 144 -24.16 15.56 45.80
CA ILE A 144 -25.06 15.50 46.99
C ILE A 144 -26.51 15.98 46.68
N GLY A 145 -27.59 15.33 47.14
CA GLY A 145 -27.73 14.04 47.85
C GLY A 145 -28.91 14.01 48.83
N ALA A 146 -29.46 12.81 49.11
CA ALA A 146 -30.50 12.49 50.11
C ALA A 146 -31.92 13.07 49.85
N SER A 147 -33.05 12.49 50.29
CA SER A 147 -33.37 11.14 50.83
C SER A 147 -34.90 10.94 50.92
N THR A 148 -35.33 9.75 51.41
CA THR A 148 -36.69 9.39 51.91
C THR A 148 -37.76 9.01 50.86
N ALA A 149 -38.68 8.05 51.11
CA ALA A 149 -38.68 6.94 52.08
C ALA A 149 -39.79 5.89 51.79
N SER A 150 -39.63 4.70 52.38
CA SER A 150 -40.69 3.82 52.94
C SER A 150 -41.37 2.72 52.10
N LYS A 151 -41.64 1.62 52.82
CA LYS A 151 -42.59 0.51 52.62
C LYS A 151 -42.31 -0.64 51.63
N MET A 152 -42.62 -1.82 52.19
CA MET A 152 -42.64 -3.19 51.66
C MET A 152 -44.01 -3.81 52.08
N PRO A 153 -44.36 -5.06 51.73
CA PRO A 153 -43.95 -5.90 50.57
C PRO A 153 -45.16 -6.53 49.84
N MET A 154 -44.94 -7.33 48.78
CA MET A 154 -45.72 -8.52 48.38
C MET A 154 -45.15 -9.14 47.10
N ALA A 155 -45.10 -10.49 47.03
CA ALA A 155 -45.20 -11.37 45.84
C ALA A 155 -44.21 -11.19 44.64
N ASP A 156 -43.88 -12.19 43.80
CA ASP A 156 -44.41 -13.56 43.62
C ASP A 156 -43.29 -14.57 43.22
N GLU A 157 -43.63 -15.86 43.13
CA GLU A 157 -42.73 -17.00 42.79
C GLU A 157 -42.70 -17.35 41.27
N PRO A 158 -41.71 -18.15 40.80
CA PRO A 158 -42.07 -19.46 40.23
C PRO A 158 -41.09 -20.62 40.62
N PRO A 159 -41.49 -21.91 40.49
CA PRO A 159 -41.37 -22.81 41.64
C PRO A 159 -40.45 -24.05 41.49
N THR A 160 -40.25 -24.72 42.63
CA THR A 160 -39.92 -26.17 42.75
C THR A 160 -41.22 -26.92 43.18
N SER A 161 -41.40 -28.25 43.18
CA SER A 161 -40.50 -29.40 43.23
C SER A 161 -41.21 -30.70 42.77
N ALA A 162 -40.51 -31.83 42.87
CA ALA A 162 -40.84 -33.17 43.47
C ALA A 162 -42.30 -33.53 43.91
N HIS A 163 -42.65 -34.76 44.32
CA HIS A 163 -41.90 -35.97 44.75
C HIS A 163 -42.33 -37.22 43.89
N ASP A 164 -42.61 -38.48 44.28
CA ASP A 164 -42.75 -39.18 45.57
C ASP A 164 -42.69 -40.74 45.44
N ILE A 165 -42.61 -41.45 46.59
CA ILE A 165 -42.85 -42.90 46.85
C ILE A 165 -41.70 -43.92 46.61
N ASP A 166 -41.73 -44.99 47.44
CA ASP A 166 -40.63 -45.84 47.97
C ASP A 166 -41.11 -47.32 48.19
N VAL A 167 -40.25 -48.20 48.74
CA VAL A 167 -40.46 -49.60 49.19
C VAL A 167 -40.45 -50.65 48.06
N GLY A 168 -39.75 -51.80 48.13
CA GLY A 168 -38.89 -52.43 49.15
C GLY A 168 -38.96 -53.97 49.00
N SER A 169 -38.02 -54.83 49.44
CA SER A 169 -36.75 -54.69 50.18
C SER A 169 -35.78 -55.82 49.68
N ASP A 170 -34.95 -56.60 50.39
CA ASP A 170 -34.60 -56.80 51.81
C ASP A 170 -33.30 -57.66 51.99
N LEU A 171 -32.88 -57.85 53.25
CA LEU A 171 -31.96 -58.87 53.83
C LEU A 171 -30.45 -58.93 53.46
N HIS A 172 -29.69 -58.32 54.39
CA HIS A 172 -28.32 -58.58 54.89
C HIS A 172 -28.22 -59.95 55.63
N PRO A 173 -27.15 -60.35 56.40
CA PRO A 173 -25.84 -59.72 56.67
C PRO A 173 -24.57 -60.64 56.69
N ASP A 174 -23.37 -60.05 56.68
CA ASP A 174 -22.44 -59.89 57.85
C ASP A 174 -20.91 -60.17 57.69
N ALA A 175 -20.14 -59.45 58.51
CA ALA A 175 -18.86 -59.75 59.15
C ALA A 175 -17.64 -60.35 58.39
N ALA A 176 -16.77 -59.43 57.93
CA ALA A 176 -15.39 -59.23 58.44
C ALA A 176 -14.16 -60.05 57.94
N ALA A 177 -13.02 -59.31 57.94
CA ALA A 177 -11.65 -59.71 58.31
C ALA A 177 -10.60 -60.15 57.25
N LEU A 178 -9.55 -59.31 57.17
CA LEU A 178 -8.10 -59.64 57.14
C LEU A 178 -7.37 -60.11 55.85
N VAL A 179 -6.26 -59.37 55.60
CA VAL A 179 -4.95 -59.81 55.07
C VAL A 179 -4.84 -60.12 53.56
N GLY A 180 -3.64 -59.86 53.00
CA GLY A 180 -3.24 -60.15 51.62
C GLY A 180 -1.99 -61.05 51.56
N ASP A 181 -0.99 -60.63 50.78
CA ASP A 181 0.32 -61.23 50.54
C ASP A 181 0.37 -62.52 49.68
N ASP A 182 0.70 -62.31 48.40
CA ASP A 182 1.76 -62.97 47.60
C ASP A 182 2.01 -64.50 47.61
N LEU A 183 1.91 -65.06 46.38
CA LEU A 183 2.84 -66.04 45.76
C LEU A 183 2.93 -67.48 46.36
N PRO A 184 3.58 -68.47 45.68
CA PRO A 184 3.91 -68.62 44.25
C PRO A 184 3.50 -69.98 43.60
N SER A 185 3.41 -69.98 42.27
CA SER A 185 3.86 -71.02 41.28
C SER A 185 3.78 -72.55 41.54
N ALA A 186 3.16 -73.25 40.55
CA ALA A 186 3.36 -74.66 40.13
C ALA A 186 2.84 -75.79 41.07
N SER A 187 2.35 -76.97 40.64
CA SER A 187 2.33 -77.70 39.34
C SER A 187 1.02 -78.55 39.20
N PRO A 188 0.90 -79.59 38.33
CA PRO A 188 0.50 -79.48 36.91
C PRO A 188 -0.65 -80.44 36.47
N THR A 189 -1.16 -80.29 35.25
CA THR A 189 -1.88 -81.37 34.52
C THR A 189 -1.59 -81.33 33.02
N LYS A 190 -1.61 -82.50 32.36
CA LYS A 190 -1.26 -82.67 30.94
C LYS A 190 -2.49 -83.02 30.09
N SER A 191 -2.55 -82.49 28.86
CA SER A 191 -2.58 -83.23 27.57
C SER A 191 -2.94 -82.24 26.44
N LEU A 192 -1.99 -81.94 25.54
CA LEU A 192 -1.78 -82.61 24.24
C LEU A 192 -2.78 -82.08 23.18
N GLU A 193 -2.47 -81.03 22.39
CA GLU A 193 -1.54 -80.98 21.22
C GLU A 193 -2.05 -81.77 20.00
N GLN A 194 -1.97 -81.31 18.74
CA GLN A 194 -1.49 -80.08 18.06
C GLN A 194 -2.46 -79.82 16.86
N GLN A 195 -2.65 -78.64 16.25
CA GLN A 195 -1.81 -77.47 15.95
C GLN A 195 -0.95 -77.56 14.65
N THR A 196 -1.65 -77.32 13.54
CA THR A 196 -1.36 -76.39 12.42
C THR A 196 0.04 -75.76 12.16
N TYR A 197 0.31 -75.54 10.86
CA TYR A 197 1.00 -74.41 10.19
C TYR A 197 2.40 -74.56 9.52
N GLU A 198 2.43 -74.07 8.26
CA GLU A 198 3.45 -73.27 7.54
C GLU A 198 4.75 -73.86 6.92
N SER A 199 4.70 -73.99 5.58
CA SER A 199 5.46 -73.18 4.58
C SER A 199 6.88 -73.54 4.09
N ASN A 200 7.02 -73.39 2.74
CA ASN A 200 8.22 -73.08 1.92
C ASN A 200 9.36 -74.12 1.73
N SER A 201 9.55 -74.64 0.50
CA SER A 201 10.46 -74.03 -0.52
C SER A 201 11.08 -75.01 -1.57
N CYS A 202 11.30 -74.52 -2.80
CA CYS A 202 12.30 -74.89 -3.85
C CYS A 202 12.33 -76.27 -4.58
N GLU A 203 12.28 -76.15 -5.93
CA GLU A 203 13.16 -76.73 -6.98
C GLU A 203 13.23 -78.23 -7.39
N VAL A 204 12.91 -78.46 -8.68
CA VAL A 204 13.73 -79.12 -9.76
C VAL A 204 13.96 -80.65 -9.76
N VAL A 205 13.99 -81.42 -10.87
CA VAL A 205 13.29 -81.60 -12.20
C VAL A 205 13.60 -83.09 -12.61
N ILE A 206 13.14 -83.59 -13.79
CA ILE A 206 13.64 -84.78 -14.56
C ILE A 206 12.96 -86.14 -14.17
N LYS A 207 12.31 -86.92 -15.07
CA LYS A 207 12.12 -86.88 -16.55
C LYS A 207 11.00 -87.83 -17.07
N GLU A 208 10.52 -87.58 -18.32
CA GLU A 208 10.06 -88.54 -19.37
C GLU A 208 8.80 -89.47 -19.11
N ASP A 209 7.93 -89.81 -20.09
CA ASP A 209 7.74 -89.39 -21.51
C ASP A 209 6.35 -89.82 -22.10
N LYS A 210 5.79 -89.05 -23.07
CA LYS A 210 4.84 -89.42 -24.19
C LYS A 210 3.49 -90.17 -23.92
N ASP A 211 2.44 -90.16 -24.78
CA ASP A 211 2.22 -89.56 -26.13
C ASP A 211 0.73 -89.31 -26.54
N GLN A 212 0.48 -88.24 -27.33
CA GLN A 212 -0.43 -88.06 -28.49
C GLN A 212 -2.00 -88.24 -28.56
N ARG A 213 -2.63 -87.26 -29.28
CA ARG A 213 -3.80 -87.30 -30.25
C ARG A 213 -5.29 -87.20 -29.75
N PRO A 214 -6.27 -86.75 -30.58
CA PRO A 214 -6.29 -85.57 -31.52
C PRO A 214 -7.66 -84.84 -31.79
N LEU A 215 -7.65 -83.52 -32.13
CA LEU A 215 -8.64 -82.77 -32.99
C LEU A 215 -10.14 -82.77 -32.54
N VAL A 216 -11.23 -82.24 -33.16
CA VAL A 216 -11.64 -81.36 -34.32
C VAL A 216 -13.10 -80.80 -33.99
N GLU A 217 -13.89 -79.91 -34.65
CA GLU A 217 -14.11 -79.38 -36.02
C GLU A 217 -14.57 -77.86 -36.05
N GLU A 218 -15.65 -77.47 -36.79
CA GLU A 218 -16.14 -76.09 -37.07
C GLU A 218 -17.67 -75.90 -36.70
N GLN A 219 -18.60 -75.05 -37.23
CA GLN A 219 -18.73 -74.17 -38.43
C GLN A 219 -20.02 -73.25 -38.38
N ASP A 220 -20.04 -72.12 -39.15
CA ASP A 220 -21.21 -71.47 -39.86
C ASP A 220 -22.44 -70.81 -39.13
N ASN A 221 -23.24 -69.83 -39.66
CA ASN A 221 -23.22 -68.94 -40.87
C ASN A 221 -24.24 -67.73 -40.80
N GLN A 222 -24.22 -66.81 -41.79
CA GLN A 222 -25.23 -65.80 -42.27
C GLN A 222 -25.49 -64.51 -41.42
N GLN A 223 -25.51 -63.23 -41.89
CA GLN A 223 -25.92 -62.46 -43.13
C GLN A 223 -27.33 -61.79 -43.05
N PRO A 224 -27.68 -60.72 -43.83
CA PRO A 224 -26.92 -59.57 -44.42
C PRO A 224 -27.69 -58.19 -44.55
N LEU A 225 -27.03 -57.14 -45.12
CA LEU A 225 -27.58 -55.95 -45.87
C LEU A 225 -28.43 -54.90 -45.06
N VAL A 226 -28.77 -53.64 -45.50
CA VAL A 226 -28.91 -52.92 -46.81
C VAL A 226 -28.46 -51.42 -46.71
N GLU A 227 -28.37 -50.73 -47.87
CA GLU A 227 -28.07 -49.32 -48.26
C GLU A 227 -28.99 -48.20 -47.63
N GLU A 228 -29.04 -46.88 -47.96
CA GLU A 228 -28.40 -45.95 -48.95
C GLU A 228 -28.65 -44.42 -48.58
N GLN A 229 -27.88 -43.46 -49.16
CA GLN A 229 -28.22 -42.05 -49.61
C GLN A 229 -29.06 -41.04 -48.73
N ASP A 230 -29.11 -39.70 -48.91
CA ASP A 230 -28.65 -38.77 -49.98
C ASP A 230 -28.46 -37.26 -49.55
N ASN A 231 -27.87 -36.45 -50.44
CA ASN A 231 -28.12 -35.02 -50.79
C ASN A 231 -27.65 -33.74 -50.01
N GLN A 232 -26.76 -33.00 -50.70
CA GLN A 232 -26.85 -31.57 -51.16
C GLN A 232 -26.87 -30.34 -50.19
N GLN A 233 -25.74 -29.59 -50.18
CA GLN A 233 -25.48 -28.26 -50.80
C GLN A 233 -26.59 -27.16 -50.93
N PRO A 234 -26.27 -25.83 -51.08
CA PRO A 234 -24.99 -25.10 -50.89
C PRO A 234 -25.10 -23.69 -50.19
N LEU A 235 -23.96 -22.96 -50.13
CA LEU A 235 -23.73 -21.49 -50.20
C LEU A 235 -24.90 -20.62 -50.76
N VAL A 236 -25.17 -19.35 -50.38
CA VAL A 236 -24.57 -18.28 -49.51
C VAL A 236 -25.73 -17.29 -49.11
N GLU A 237 -25.66 -16.15 -48.39
CA GLU A 237 -24.68 -15.33 -47.61
C GLU A 237 -25.49 -14.35 -46.70
N GLU A 238 -25.06 -14.04 -45.45
CA GLU A 238 -25.10 -12.67 -44.86
C GLU A 238 -24.39 -12.58 -43.48
N GLN A 239 -24.25 -11.36 -42.95
CA GLN A 239 -23.45 -11.02 -41.76
C GLN A 239 -24.25 -11.04 -40.44
N ASP A 240 -23.66 -11.50 -39.34
CA ASP A 240 -23.75 -10.76 -38.06
C ASP A 240 -22.57 -11.06 -37.12
N LYS A 241 -22.55 -10.42 -35.96
CA LYS A 241 -21.44 -10.37 -34.98
C LYS A 241 -21.57 -11.39 -33.86
N GLN A 242 -20.43 -11.52 -33.16
CA GLN A 242 -20.29 -11.44 -31.68
C GLN A 242 -19.87 -12.74 -30.98
N VAL A 243 -19.17 -12.55 -29.85
CA VAL A 243 -18.65 -13.57 -28.92
C VAL A 243 -17.61 -14.53 -29.53
N ALA A 244 -16.35 -14.07 -29.53
CA ALA A 244 -15.21 -14.99 -29.57
C ALA A 244 -15.09 -15.68 -28.19
N PHE A 245 -15.76 -16.84 -28.07
CA PHE A 245 -15.59 -17.74 -26.94
C PHE A 245 -14.20 -18.39 -27.07
N LEU A 246 -13.31 -18.17 -26.11
CA LEU A 246 -12.02 -18.88 -26.10
C LEU A 246 -12.24 -20.32 -25.60
N PRO A 247 -11.50 -21.32 -26.12
CA PRO A 247 -11.74 -22.71 -25.75
C PRO A 247 -11.29 -22.99 -24.31
N GLU A 248 -12.13 -23.70 -23.55
CA GLU A 248 -11.64 -24.51 -22.44
C GLU A 248 -10.96 -25.76 -23.01
N GLU A 249 -9.68 -25.99 -22.68
CA GLU A 249 -9.19 -27.33 -22.35
C GLU A 249 -7.79 -27.31 -21.70
N SER A 250 -7.64 -27.99 -20.56
CA SER A 250 -6.36 -28.48 -20.01
C SER A 250 -5.27 -27.49 -19.56
N ALA A 251 -5.61 -26.38 -18.88
CA ALA A 251 -4.64 -25.70 -18.02
C ALA A 251 -4.43 -26.48 -16.69
N THR A 252 -3.18 -26.85 -16.37
CA THR A 252 -2.87 -27.58 -15.13
C THR A 252 -3.07 -26.72 -13.87
N ARG A 253 -3.70 -27.25 -12.82
CA ARG A 253 -4.09 -26.45 -11.62
C ARG A 253 -2.96 -25.66 -10.93
N GLY A 254 -1.69 -26.05 -11.06
CA GLY A 254 -0.56 -25.27 -10.51
C GLY A 254 -0.28 -23.94 -11.23
N ASP A 255 -0.80 -23.77 -12.44
CA ASP A 255 -0.52 -22.66 -13.36
C ASP A 255 -1.20 -21.36 -12.89
N ALA A 256 -2.43 -21.44 -12.35
CA ALA A 256 -3.21 -20.28 -11.92
C ALA A 256 -2.60 -19.51 -10.72
N PHE A 257 -1.91 -20.21 -9.80
CA PHE A 257 -1.16 -19.54 -8.73
C PHE A 257 0.12 -18.91 -9.28
N SER A 258 0.86 -19.64 -10.10
CA SER A 258 2.13 -19.18 -10.69
C SER A 258 1.91 -17.90 -11.53
N SER A 259 0.87 -17.90 -12.37
CA SER A 259 0.44 -16.74 -13.16
C SER A 259 0.00 -15.54 -12.28
N ALA A 260 -0.61 -15.79 -11.12
CA ALA A 260 -0.95 -14.72 -10.17
C ALA A 260 0.29 -14.13 -9.49
N GLU A 261 1.28 -14.96 -9.14
CA GLU A 261 2.56 -14.52 -8.57
C GLU A 261 3.38 -13.73 -9.61
N GLU A 262 3.51 -14.23 -10.83
CA GLU A 262 4.11 -13.54 -11.97
C GLU A 262 3.44 -12.19 -12.24
N ARG A 263 2.10 -12.12 -12.15
CA ARG A 263 1.35 -10.86 -12.31
C ARG A 263 1.64 -9.86 -11.19
N LEU A 264 1.80 -10.29 -9.94
CA LEU A 264 2.21 -9.41 -8.85
C LEU A 264 3.66 -8.91 -9.06
N GLN A 265 4.56 -9.79 -9.50
CA GLN A 265 5.94 -9.42 -9.84
C GLN A 265 5.97 -8.41 -11.01
N LEU A 266 5.13 -8.58 -12.03
CA LEU A 266 4.98 -7.64 -13.16
C LEU A 266 4.45 -6.28 -12.69
N ILE A 267 3.45 -6.24 -11.81
CA ILE A 267 2.93 -5.00 -11.23
C ILE A 267 4.02 -4.28 -10.41
N ARG A 268 4.75 -5.01 -9.57
CA ARG A 268 5.90 -4.47 -8.81
C ARG A 268 7.00 -3.94 -9.73
N ALA A 269 7.29 -4.63 -10.83
CA ALA A 269 8.26 -4.18 -11.83
C ALA A 269 7.80 -2.89 -12.52
N GLN A 270 6.54 -2.82 -12.97
CA GLN A 270 5.95 -1.62 -13.58
C GLN A 270 5.97 -0.41 -12.62
N ILE A 271 5.61 -0.61 -11.35
CA ILE A 271 5.68 0.42 -10.32
C ILE A 271 7.14 0.85 -10.12
N SER A 272 8.07 -0.09 -9.97
CA SER A 272 9.48 0.19 -9.75
C SER A 272 10.13 0.95 -10.91
N GLU A 273 9.87 0.55 -12.16
CA GLU A 273 10.34 1.23 -13.38
C GLU A 273 9.79 2.66 -13.46
N LYS A 274 8.49 2.84 -13.19
CA LYS A 274 7.85 4.17 -13.22
C LYS A 274 8.43 5.09 -12.15
N LEU A 275 8.61 4.58 -10.93
CA LEU A 275 9.22 5.35 -9.84
C LEU A 275 10.68 5.69 -10.13
N GLU A 276 11.47 4.75 -10.66
CA GLU A 276 12.87 5.01 -11.00
C GLU A 276 13.00 6.04 -12.14
N SER A 277 12.12 5.98 -13.14
CA SER A 277 12.00 7.00 -14.18
C SER A 277 11.65 8.38 -13.63
N VAL A 278 10.91 8.47 -12.52
CA VAL A 278 10.70 9.74 -11.80
C VAL A 278 11.93 10.14 -10.99
N ARG A 279 12.51 9.24 -10.18
CA ARG A 279 13.72 9.49 -9.36
C ARG A 279 14.89 10.01 -10.21
N GLN A 280 15.15 9.39 -11.37
CA GLN A 280 16.22 9.81 -12.27
C GLN A 280 16.01 11.25 -12.79
N ARG A 281 14.76 11.62 -13.13
CA ARG A 281 14.42 12.98 -13.54
C ARG A 281 14.47 13.99 -12.39
N ALA A 282 14.05 13.58 -11.19
CA ALA A 282 14.18 14.37 -9.97
C ALA A 282 15.66 14.64 -9.65
N ALA A 283 16.52 13.62 -9.65
CA ALA A 283 17.96 13.76 -9.47
C ALA A 283 18.61 14.72 -10.49
N SER A 284 18.19 14.67 -11.76
CA SER A 284 18.63 15.64 -12.76
C SER A 284 18.17 17.07 -12.46
N ALA A 285 16.96 17.27 -11.92
CA ALA A 285 16.44 18.58 -11.53
C ALA A 285 17.13 19.12 -10.27
N TYR A 286 17.49 18.26 -9.31
CA TYR A 286 18.31 18.65 -8.14
C TYR A 286 19.71 19.10 -8.54
N ALA A 287 20.38 18.35 -9.43
CA ALA A 287 21.70 18.72 -9.96
C ALA A 287 21.67 20.07 -10.70
N GLU A 288 20.63 20.31 -11.50
CA GLU A 288 20.39 21.59 -12.18
C GLU A 288 20.15 22.72 -11.20
N ARG A 289 19.19 22.58 -10.26
CA ARG A 289 18.90 23.58 -9.21
C ARG A 289 20.17 23.97 -8.45
N LYS A 290 21.00 23.00 -8.08
CA LYS A 290 22.22 23.20 -7.31
C LYS A 290 23.28 24.01 -8.06
N GLU A 291 23.38 23.83 -9.38
CA GLU A 291 24.27 24.65 -10.22
C GLU A 291 23.72 26.08 -10.42
N LEU A 292 22.41 26.24 -10.53
CA LEU A 292 21.76 27.56 -10.56
C LEU A 292 21.94 28.30 -9.23
N GLU A 293 21.81 27.61 -8.10
CA GLU A 293 22.03 28.16 -6.76
C GLU A 293 23.50 28.62 -6.56
N ARG A 294 24.48 27.86 -7.07
CA ARG A 294 25.89 28.29 -7.12
C ARG A 294 26.10 29.52 -8.00
N ARG A 295 25.40 29.61 -9.14
CA ARG A 295 25.41 30.81 -10.01
C ARG A 295 24.83 32.03 -9.28
N ARG A 296 23.71 31.86 -8.56
CA ARG A 296 23.07 32.89 -7.73
C ARG A 296 24.04 33.42 -6.66
N ARG A 297 24.68 32.53 -5.89
CA ARG A 297 25.70 32.90 -4.89
C ARG A 297 26.86 33.69 -5.50
N LYS A 298 27.39 33.24 -6.64
CA LYS A 298 28.47 33.96 -7.37
C LYS A 298 28.04 35.33 -7.88
N ALA A 299 26.77 35.51 -8.27
CA ALA A 299 26.21 36.82 -8.61
C ALA A 299 26.12 37.73 -7.37
N VAL A 300 25.66 37.22 -6.22
CA VAL A 300 25.67 37.94 -4.93
C VAL A 300 27.07 38.37 -4.53
N GLU A 301 28.08 37.49 -4.62
CA GLU A 301 29.48 37.83 -4.36
C GLU A 301 29.99 38.95 -5.28
N SER A 302 29.63 38.90 -6.56
CA SER A 302 30.01 39.92 -7.55
C SER A 302 29.40 41.29 -7.24
N VAL A 303 28.10 41.32 -6.88
CA VAL A 303 27.38 42.53 -6.43
C VAL A 303 28.00 43.08 -5.15
N ASN A 304 28.32 42.23 -4.17
CA ASN A 304 28.96 42.65 -2.92
C ASN A 304 30.36 43.23 -3.15
N SER A 305 31.14 42.65 -4.07
CA SER A 305 32.44 43.20 -4.48
C SER A 305 32.29 44.59 -5.13
N ALA A 306 31.33 44.76 -6.05
CA ALA A 306 31.06 46.04 -6.69
C ALA A 306 30.56 47.11 -5.70
N SER A 307 29.65 46.73 -4.80
CA SER A 307 29.16 47.59 -3.71
C SER A 307 30.26 48.03 -2.75
N THR A 308 31.25 47.17 -2.48
CA THR A 308 32.41 47.53 -1.64
C THR A 308 33.28 48.56 -2.35
N LYS A 309 33.64 48.30 -3.63
CA LYS A 309 34.40 49.25 -4.46
C LYS A 309 33.71 50.61 -4.61
N HIS A 310 32.38 50.63 -4.77
CA HIS A 310 31.59 51.86 -4.83
C HIS A 310 31.81 52.69 -3.56
N LYS A 311 31.65 52.07 -2.38
CA LYS A 311 31.85 52.73 -1.09
C LYS A 311 33.29 53.22 -0.87
N ASP A 312 34.29 52.44 -1.30
CA ASP A 312 35.69 52.84 -1.21
C ASP A 312 35.98 54.06 -2.11
N LEU A 313 35.36 54.14 -3.29
CA LEU A 313 35.44 55.29 -4.20
C LEU A 313 34.64 56.51 -3.72
N GLU A 314 33.48 56.32 -3.07
CA GLU A 314 32.75 57.41 -2.40
C GLU A 314 33.61 58.07 -1.31
N MET A 315 34.29 57.26 -0.50
CA MET A 315 35.22 57.74 0.52
C MET A 315 36.47 58.40 -0.10
N GLU A 316 37.00 57.89 -1.21
CA GLU A 316 38.10 58.56 -1.91
C GLU A 316 37.66 59.91 -2.52
N LEU A 317 36.42 60.01 -3.01
CA LEU A 317 35.84 61.24 -3.56
C LEU A 317 35.66 62.30 -2.48
N GLU A 318 35.16 61.91 -1.29
CA GLU A 318 35.05 62.79 -0.12
C GLU A 318 36.43 63.32 0.29
N LEU A 319 37.43 62.45 0.44
CA LEU A 319 38.82 62.82 0.78
C LEU A 319 39.50 63.70 -0.29
N ALA A 320 39.17 63.52 -1.58
CA ALA A 320 39.67 64.38 -2.65
C ALA A 320 39.03 65.77 -2.61
N CYS A 321 37.74 65.86 -2.28
CA CYS A 321 37.05 67.13 -2.05
C CYS A 321 37.59 67.88 -0.82
N GLU A 322 37.81 67.18 0.30
CA GLU A 322 38.41 67.76 1.52
C GLU A 322 39.84 68.30 1.29
N ALA A 323 40.58 67.69 0.37
CA ALA A 323 41.94 68.09 0.02
C ALA A 323 42.02 69.21 -1.05
N GLU A 324 40.88 69.71 -1.56
CA GLU A 324 40.78 70.62 -2.71
C GLU A 324 41.44 70.08 -4.01
N ASP A 325 41.63 68.75 -4.11
CA ASP A 325 42.21 68.06 -5.28
C ASP A 325 41.11 67.73 -6.31
N PHE A 326 40.64 68.78 -6.99
CA PHE A 326 39.54 68.68 -7.95
C PHE A 326 39.86 67.77 -9.16
N GLU A 327 41.13 67.65 -9.57
CA GLU A 327 41.50 66.70 -10.63
C GLU A 327 41.36 65.24 -10.17
N ARG A 328 41.71 64.94 -8.91
CA ARG A 328 41.46 63.60 -8.35
C ARG A 328 39.98 63.37 -8.14
N ALA A 329 39.24 64.36 -7.63
CA ALA A 329 37.79 64.26 -7.45
C ALA A 329 37.06 63.96 -8.77
N GLU A 330 37.42 64.63 -9.88
CA GLU A 330 36.86 64.35 -11.21
C GLU A 330 37.16 62.92 -11.67
N ARG A 331 38.41 62.46 -11.58
CA ARG A 331 38.81 61.08 -11.94
C ARG A 331 38.14 60.01 -11.08
N VAL A 332 37.99 60.26 -9.77
CA VAL A 332 37.31 59.33 -8.85
C VAL A 332 35.80 59.33 -9.11
N SER A 333 35.20 60.47 -9.45
CA SER A 333 33.80 60.56 -9.84
C SER A 333 33.50 59.80 -11.15
N GLU A 334 34.38 59.88 -12.15
CA GLU A 334 34.27 59.07 -13.38
C GLU A 334 34.36 57.56 -13.06
N ASN A 335 35.33 57.15 -12.23
CA ASN A 335 35.44 55.76 -11.77
C ASN A 335 34.22 55.30 -10.97
N LEU A 336 33.65 56.15 -10.13
CA LEU A 336 32.44 55.87 -9.34
C LEU A 336 31.22 55.66 -10.25
N ALA A 337 31.04 56.50 -11.28
CA ALA A 337 29.98 56.35 -12.26
C ALA A 337 30.11 55.03 -13.04
N ASN A 338 31.33 54.65 -13.45
CA ASN A 338 31.62 53.38 -14.10
C ASN A 338 31.30 52.18 -13.19
N VAL A 339 31.71 52.22 -11.92
CA VAL A 339 31.42 51.17 -10.94
C VAL A 339 29.92 51.08 -10.62
N GLU A 340 29.18 52.19 -10.65
CA GLU A 340 27.73 52.13 -10.48
C GLU A 340 27.00 51.54 -11.70
N GLU A 341 27.47 51.83 -12.92
CA GLU A 341 26.97 51.15 -14.12
C GLU A 341 27.28 49.63 -14.09
N GLU A 342 28.46 49.23 -13.60
CA GLU A 342 28.78 47.82 -13.32
C GLU A 342 27.87 47.23 -12.24
N LYS A 343 27.62 47.94 -11.13
CA LYS A 343 26.75 47.49 -10.03
C LYS A 343 25.33 47.24 -10.53
N VAL A 344 24.78 48.12 -11.37
CA VAL A 344 23.46 47.96 -12.00
C VAL A 344 23.43 46.73 -12.92
N LYS A 345 24.46 46.52 -13.76
CA LYS A 345 24.56 45.31 -14.61
C LYS A 345 24.62 44.03 -13.79
N LEU A 346 25.37 44.02 -12.69
CA LEU A 346 25.50 42.88 -11.78
C LEU A 346 24.20 42.61 -11.00
N LEU A 347 23.46 43.65 -10.62
CA LEU A 347 22.13 43.51 -9.99
C LEU A 347 21.10 42.92 -10.95
N LEU A 348 21.15 43.25 -12.25
CA LEU A 348 20.32 42.58 -13.27
C LEU A 348 20.72 41.10 -13.41
N SER A 349 22.01 40.80 -13.53
CA SER A 349 22.50 39.41 -13.60
C SER A 349 22.20 38.59 -12.33
N LEU A 350 22.04 39.24 -11.17
CA LEU A 350 21.57 38.59 -9.94
C LEU A 350 20.07 38.25 -10.04
N ARG A 351 19.22 39.19 -10.47
CA ARG A 351 17.78 38.95 -10.67
C ARG A 351 17.52 37.83 -11.68
N ASP A 352 18.30 37.79 -12.78
CA ASP A 352 18.22 36.71 -13.76
C ASP A 352 18.56 35.34 -13.14
N ALA A 353 19.61 35.28 -12.30
CA ALA A 353 19.99 34.06 -11.58
C ALA A 353 19.00 33.67 -10.47
N GLU A 354 18.32 34.64 -9.84
CA GLU A 354 17.24 34.40 -8.88
C GLU A 354 15.99 33.82 -9.58
N ALA A 355 15.62 34.35 -10.76
CA ALA A 355 14.52 33.82 -11.57
C ALA A 355 14.80 32.40 -12.11
N ASP A 356 16.05 32.12 -12.52
CA ASP A 356 16.52 30.75 -12.83
C ASP A 356 16.26 29.80 -11.64
N CYS A 357 16.57 30.23 -10.41
CA CYS A 357 16.38 29.43 -9.20
C CYS A 357 14.90 29.23 -8.84
N GLU A 358 14.05 30.26 -8.97
CA GLU A 358 12.60 30.14 -8.78
C GLU A 358 11.95 29.18 -9.80
N SER A 359 12.47 29.16 -11.02
CA SER A 359 12.08 28.20 -12.06
C SER A 359 12.45 26.77 -11.65
N ALA A 360 13.68 26.56 -11.16
CA ALA A 360 14.16 25.26 -10.72
C ALA A 360 13.44 24.73 -9.46
N GLU A 361 13.18 25.57 -8.45
CA GLU A 361 12.29 25.22 -7.32
C GLU A 361 10.93 24.70 -7.82
N SER A 362 10.33 25.36 -8.81
CA SER A 362 9.02 25.01 -9.36
C SER A 362 9.07 23.69 -10.16
N LYS A 363 10.13 23.48 -10.95
CA LYS A 363 10.39 22.23 -11.68
C LYS A 363 10.57 21.03 -10.73
N MET A 364 11.21 21.24 -9.58
CA MET A 364 11.35 20.18 -8.57
C MET A 364 10.01 19.88 -7.88
N GLN A 365 9.19 20.90 -7.60
CA GLN A 365 7.81 20.69 -7.10
C GLN A 365 7.01 19.80 -8.06
N GLU A 366 7.10 20.06 -9.39
CA GLU A 366 6.51 19.20 -10.42
C GLU A 366 7.04 17.75 -10.32
N MET A 367 8.35 17.54 -10.10
CA MET A 367 8.90 16.18 -9.96
C MET A 367 8.38 15.46 -8.70
N LEU A 368 8.17 16.15 -7.58
CA LEU A 368 7.54 15.57 -6.39
C LEU A 368 6.06 15.25 -6.63
N GLU A 369 5.32 16.12 -7.32
CA GLU A 369 3.93 15.87 -7.71
C GLU A 369 3.81 14.67 -8.67
N LEU A 370 4.74 14.52 -9.62
CA LEU A 370 4.83 13.34 -10.49
C LEU A 370 5.23 12.06 -9.75
N GLN A 371 6.07 12.15 -8.71
CA GLN A 371 6.40 11.01 -7.85
C GLN A 371 5.16 10.55 -7.08
N ILE A 372 4.48 11.48 -6.43
CA ILE A 372 3.22 11.22 -5.72
C ILE A 372 2.18 10.59 -6.67
N ALA A 373 2.03 11.10 -7.89
CA ALA A 373 1.09 10.54 -8.87
C ALA A 373 1.49 9.13 -9.38
N ALA A 374 2.79 8.82 -9.43
CA ALA A 374 3.28 7.48 -9.76
C ALA A 374 3.05 6.48 -8.61
N GLU A 375 3.25 6.92 -7.36
CA GLU A 375 2.96 6.14 -6.16
C GLU A 375 1.44 5.89 -6.01
N GLU A 376 0.59 6.88 -6.29
CA GLU A 376 -0.88 6.73 -6.29
C GLU A 376 -1.39 5.75 -7.36
N GLU A 377 -0.82 5.74 -8.56
CA GLU A 377 -1.15 4.72 -9.56
C GLU A 377 -0.73 3.32 -9.08
N GLY A 378 0.45 3.21 -8.45
CA GLY A 378 0.93 1.96 -7.86
C GLY A 378 0.00 1.41 -6.77
N ILE A 379 -0.52 2.28 -5.89
CA ILE A 379 -1.57 1.91 -4.92
C ILE A 379 -2.78 1.33 -5.64
N THR A 380 -3.29 1.95 -6.71
CA THR A 380 -4.49 1.43 -7.40
C THR A 380 -4.23 0.07 -8.09
N LEU A 381 -3.02 -0.17 -8.60
CA LEU A 381 -2.64 -1.46 -9.19
C LEU A 381 -2.54 -2.57 -8.12
N LEU A 382 -1.97 -2.26 -6.96
CA LEU A 382 -1.85 -3.18 -5.81
C LEU A 382 -3.20 -3.46 -5.14
N GLU A 383 -4.08 -2.47 -5.03
CA GLU A 383 -5.46 -2.63 -4.54
C GLU A 383 -6.30 -3.46 -5.52
N GLN A 384 -6.20 -3.19 -6.83
CA GLN A 384 -6.90 -3.97 -7.85
C GLN A 384 -6.42 -5.42 -7.88
N PHE A 385 -5.10 -5.67 -7.84
CA PHE A 385 -4.57 -7.03 -7.76
C PHE A 385 -5.01 -7.73 -6.48
N ALA A 386 -4.92 -7.08 -5.31
CA ALA A 386 -5.34 -7.66 -4.05
C ALA A 386 -6.81 -8.11 -4.08
N LYS A 387 -7.67 -7.28 -4.68
CA LYS A 387 -9.08 -7.64 -4.87
C LYS A 387 -9.25 -8.82 -5.85
N GLU A 388 -8.65 -8.77 -7.04
CA GLU A 388 -8.80 -9.83 -8.04
C GLU A 388 -8.24 -11.18 -7.57
N ALA A 389 -7.15 -11.18 -6.79
CA ALA A 389 -6.60 -12.37 -6.16
C ALA A 389 -7.55 -12.98 -5.10
N ALA A 390 -8.22 -12.13 -4.29
CA ALA A 390 -9.23 -12.57 -3.33
C ALA A 390 -10.53 -13.07 -4.01
N ASP A 391 -11.03 -12.33 -5.01
CA ASP A 391 -12.21 -12.72 -5.81
C ASP A 391 -11.97 -14.09 -6.51
N ASN A 392 -10.75 -14.33 -7.01
CA ASN A 392 -10.35 -15.62 -7.60
C ASN A 392 -10.19 -16.73 -6.54
N ALA A 393 -9.63 -16.42 -5.37
CA ALA A 393 -9.50 -17.37 -4.26
C ALA A 393 -10.85 -17.87 -3.74
N GLU A 394 -11.88 -16.99 -3.70
CA GLU A 394 -13.26 -17.40 -3.40
C GLU A 394 -13.84 -18.27 -4.53
N ALA A 395 -13.65 -17.86 -5.79
CA ALA A 395 -14.17 -18.61 -6.95
C ALA A 395 -13.62 -20.05 -7.02
N ILE A 396 -12.32 -20.24 -6.75
CA ILE A 396 -11.66 -21.56 -6.71
C ILE A 396 -12.26 -22.44 -5.59
N LEU A 397 -12.41 -21.91 -4.37
CA LEU A 397 -13.05 -22.64 -3.27
C LEU A 397 -14.49 -23.00 -3.57
N LYS A 398 -15.25 -22.06 -4.15
CA LYS A 398 -16.67 -22.24 -4.47
C LYS A 398 -16.87 -23.31 -5.54
N ASN A 399 -16.07 -23.29 -6.60
CA ASN A 399 -16.10 -24.30 -7.64
C ASN A 399 -15.71 -25.68 -7.09
N ALA A 400 -14.60 -25.78 -6.34
CA ALA A 400 -14.17 -27.04 -5.72
C ALA A 400 -15.24 -27.63 -4.77
N LYS A 401 -15.91 -26.79 -3.97
CA LYS A 401 -17.02 -27.21 -3.10
C LYS A 401 -18.28 -27.60 -3.87
N GLU A 402 -18.58 -26.96 -5.00
CA GLU A 402 -19.72 -27.34 -5.83
C GLU A 402 -19.48 -28.66 -6.59
N VAL A 403 -18.26 -28.88 -7.09
CA VAL A 403 -17.84 -30.15 -7.71
C VAL A 403 -17.87 -31.28 -6.68
N SER A 404 -17.19 -31.10 -5.55
CA SER A 404 -17.20 -32.07 -4.43
C SER A 404 -18.62 -32.42 -3.97
N ARG A 405 -19.53 -31.44 -3.86
CA ARG A 405 -20.93 -31.71 -3.49
C ARG A 405 -21.62 -32.64 -4.50
N LYS A 406 -21.45 -32.40 -5.81
CA LYS A 406 -22.03 -33.24 -6.87
C LYS A 406 -21.46 -34.66 -6.81
N GLU A 407 -20.13 -34.77 -6.71
CA GLU A 407 -19.44 -36.06 -6.62
C GLU A 407 -19.80 -36.82 -5.34
N GLN A 408 -20.07 -36.11 -4.23
CA GLN A 408 -20.53 -36.70 -2.98
C GLN A 408 -21.99 -37.16 -3.05
N GLU A 409 -22.88 -36.41 -3.72
CA GLU A 409 -24.27 -36.80 -3.99
C GLU A 409 -24.32 -38.05 -4.91
N GLU A 410 -23.45 -38.11 -5.93
CA GLU A 410 -23.28 -39.29 -6.79
C GLU A 410 -22.66 -40.49 -6.04
N TRP A 411 -21.67 -40.25 -5.16
CA TRP A 411 -21.05 -41.28 -4.34
C TRP A 411 -22.05 -41.86 -3.33
N GLN A 412 -22.83 -41.03 -2.64
CA GLN A 412 -23.89 -41.47 -1.72
C GLN A 412 -24.90 -42.36 -2.46
N SER A 413 -25.42 -41.88 -3.59
CA SER A 413 -26.33 -42.66 -4.45
C SER A 413 -25.73 -44.00 -4.90
N SER A 414 -24.41 -44.04 -5.16
CA SER A 414 -23.70 -45.25 -5.57
C SER A 414 -23.45 -46.22 -4.42
N VAL A 415 -23.18 -45.71 -3.21
CA VAL A 415 -22.99 -46.51 -1.99
C VAL A 415 -24.32 -47.09 -1.51
N GLU A 416 -25.40 -46.32 -1.51
CA GLU A 416 -26.76 -46.82 -1.20
C GLU A 416 -27.15 -47.96 -2.14
N LEU A 417 -26.92 -47.81 -3.45
CA LEU A 417 -27.17 -48.86 -4.44
C LEU A 417 -26.29 -50.11 -4.20
N LEU A 418 -25.04 -49.93 -3.83
CA LEU A 418 -24.10 -51.03 -3.54
C LEU A 418 -24.45 -51.75 -2.22
N GLU A 419 -24.92 -51.02 -1.21
CA GLU A 419 -25.38 -51.59 0.07
C GLU A 419 -26.67 -52.39 -0.10
N ILE A 420 -27.63 -51.90 -0.91
CA ILE A 420 -28.82 -52.66 -1.31
C ILE A 420 -28.43 -53.96 -2.01
N LYS A 421 -27.54 -53.88 -3.02
CA LYS A 421 -27.03 -55.03 -3.77
C LYS A 421 -26.26 -56.03 -2.90
N LYS A 422 -25.51 -55.54 -1.91
CA LYS A 422 -24.84 -56.39 -0.91
C LYS A 422 -25.87 -57.11 -0.04
N LEU A 423 -26.88 -56.41 0.47
CA LEU A 423 -27.92 -56.99 1.31
C LEU A 423 -28.76 -58.05 0.54
N GLU A 424 -29.01 -57.80 -0.74
CA GLU A 424 -29.61 -58.79 -1.66
C GLU A 424 -28.75 -60.06 -1.77
N LEU A 425 -27.44 -59.91 -2.04
CA LEU A 425 -26.49 -61.04 -2.10
C LEU A 425 -26.30 -61.76 -0.75
N ASP A 426 -26.33 -61.05 0.38
CA ASP A 426 -26.25 -61.65 1.73
C ASP A 426 -27.50 -62.51 2.01
N VAL A 427 -28.68 -62.10 1.53
CA VAL A 427 -29.91 -62.89 1.62
C VAL A 427 -29.88 -64.08 0.66
N GLU A 428 -29.44 -63.92 -0.59
CA GLU A 428 -29.26 -65.05 -1.52
C GLU A 428 -28.24 -66.07 -1.00
N SER A 429 -27.13 -65.60 -0.41
CA SER A 429 -26.09 -66.43 0.21
C SER A 429 -26.62 -67.25 1.38
N GLN A 430 -27.44 -66.64 2.25
CA GLN A 430 -28.14 -67.34 3.33
C GLN A 430 -29.11 -68.39 2.78
N LEU A 431 -29.89 -68.06 1.76
CA LEU A 431 -30.84 -69.00 1.14
C LEU A 431 -30.13 -70.17 0.43
N ILE A 432 -29.01 -69.92 -0.25
CA ILE A 432 -28.21 -70.98 -0.91
C ILE A 432 -27.50 -71.86 0.11
N SER A 433 -26.91 -71.29 1.17
CA SER A 433 -26.28 -72.07 2.24
C SER A 433 -27.29 -72.88 3.06
N GLU A 434 -28.49 -72.35 3.31
CA GLU A 434 -29.57 -73.13 3.93
C GLU A 434 -30.07 -74.25 3.00
N ALA A 435 -30.20 -73.98 1.68
CA ALA A 435 -30.54 -75.01 0.71
C ALA A 435 -29.47 -76.12 0.62
N HIS A 436 -28.18 -75.76 0.68
CA HIS A 436 -27.07 -76.71 0.78
C HIS A 436 -27.17 -77.57 2.03
N SER A 437 -27.32 -76.94 3.21
CA SER A 437 -27.44 -77.65 4.49
C SER A 437 -28.66 -78.58 4.53
N ARG A 438 -29.82 -78.12 4.03
CA ARG A 438 -31.03 -78.95 3.91
C ARG A 438 -30.81 -80.13 2.96
N LEU A 439 -30.09 -79.94 1.86
CA LEU A 439 -29.73 -81.02 0.92
C LEU A 439 -28.80 -82.05 1.56
N GLU A 440 -27.75 -81.59 2.26
CA GLU A 440 -26.78 -82.44 2.99
C GLU A 440 -27.51 -83.36 3.99
N ASN A 441 -28.40 -82.79 4.80
CA ASN A 441 -29.21 -83.53 5.78
C ASN A 441 -30.14 -84.54 5.09
N VAL A 442 -30.80 -84.16 4.00
CA VAL A 442 -31.68 -85.07 3.23
C VAL A 442 -30.89 -86.22 2.59
N ILE A 443 -29.66 -86.00 2.13
CA ILE A 443 -28.80 -87.06 1.57
C ILE A 443 -28.45 -88.08 2.66
N GLU A 444 -28.01 -87.63 3.84
CA GLU A 444 -27.65 -88.55 4.94
C GLU A 444 -28.88 -89.31 5.47
N ASP A 445 -30.04 -88.65 5.67
CA ASP A 445 -31.27 -89.33 6.09
C ASP A 445 -31.77 -90.39 5.08
N LEU A 446 -31.62 -90.12 3.77
CA LEU A 446 -32.03 -91.08 2.73
C LEU A 446 -31.07 -92.28 2.67
N VAL A 447 -29.75 -92.05 2.75
CA VAL A 447 -28.72 -93.08 2.64
C VAL A 447 -28.59 -93.92 3.92
N LYS A 448 -28.94 -93.36 5.08
CA LYS A 448 -28.81 -94.02 6.39
C LYS A 448 -29.54 -95.36 6.48
N ASN A 449 -30.81 -95.42 6.05
CA ASN A 449 -31.59 -96.66 6.12
C ASN A 449 -30.97 -97.76 5.25
N ASP A 450 -30.60 -97.44 4.01
CA ASP A 450 -29.96 -98.36 3.07
C ASP A 450 -28.55 -98.80 3.56
N ARG A 451 -27.84 -97.92 4.27
CA ARG A 451 -26.54 -98.20 4.91
C ARG A 451 -26.69 -99.19 6.08
N GLU A 452 -27.69 -99.00 6.93
CA GLU A 452 -28.00 -99.89 8.06
C GLU A 452 -28.53 -101.27 7.58
N GLU A 453 -29.37 -101.30 6.52
CA GLU A 453 -29.82 -102.56 5.92
C GLU A 453 -28.66 -103.36 5.29
N LYS A 454 -27.71 -102.68 4.62
CA LYS A 454 -26.51 -103.30 4.06
C LYS A 454 -25.67 -104.04 5.12
N GLU A 455 -25.45 -103.44 6.29
CA GLU A 455 -24.72 -104.11 7.38
C GLU A 455 -25.53 -105.28 7.98
N ALA A 456 -26.84 -105.11 8.15
CA ALA A 456 -27.72 -106.18 8.63
C ALA A 456 -27.78 -107.40 7.68
N LEU A 457 -27.69 -107.18 6.37
CA LEU A 457 -27.59 -108.25 5.37
C LEU A 457 -26.20 -108.90 5.35
N ALA A 458 -25.12 -108.14 5.52
CA ALA A 458 -23.77 -108.69 5.66
C ALA A 458 -23.66 -109.64 6.87
N GLY A 459 -24.26 -109.28 8.02
CA GLY A 459 -24.32 -110.14 9.20
C GLY A 459 -25.05 -111.47 8.96
N LYS A 460 -26.14 -111.48 8.17
CA LYS A 460 -26.89 -112.70 7.82
C LYS A 460 -26.10 -113.65 6.91
N GLY A 461 -25.20 -113.13 6.06
CA GLY A 461 -24.35 -113.94 5.19
C GLY A 461 -23.45 -114.93 5.95
N VAL A 462 -22.99 -114.56 7.14
CA VAL A 462 -22.16 -115.41 8.01
C VAL A 462 -22.93 -116.61 8.59
N VAL A 463 -24.25 -116.48 8.75
CA VAL A 463 -25.13 -117.56 9.24
C VAL A 463 -25.45 -118.53 8.11
N LEU A 464 -25.89 -118.02 6.95
CA LEU A 464 -26.24 -118.81 5.76
C LEU A 464 -25.09 -119.67 5.23
N ALA A 465 -23.83 -119.26 5.47
CA ALA A 465 -22.64 -120.03 5.14
C ALA A 465 -22.57 -121.40 5.84
N LYS A 466 -23.32 -121.63 6.93
CA LYS A 466 -23.44 -122.95 7.59
C LYS A 466 -24.60 -123.79 7.06
N GLU A 467 -25.66 -123.16 6.56
CA GLU A 467 -26.87 -123.83 6.06
C GLU A 467 -26.69 -124.29 4.60
N LEU A 468 -25.70 -123.72 3.89
CA LEU A 468 -25.38 -124.00 2.49
C LEU A 468 -25.13 -125.49 2.16
N ASP A 469 -24.57 -126.26 3.10
CA ASP A 469 -24.22 -127.67 2.90
C ASP A 469 -25.48 -128.57 2.88
N GLU A 470 -26.50 -128.23 3.68
CA GLU A 470 -27.81 -128.89 3.66
C GLU A 470 -28.69 -128.40 2.49
N LEU A 471 -28.52 -127.13 2.08
CA LEU A 471 -29.33 -126.53 1.02
C LEU A 471 -29.02 -127.04 -0.41
N LEU A 472 -27.96 -127.81 -0.64
CA LEU A 472 -27.52 -128.24 -1.99
C LEU A 472 -28.59 -128.99 -2.84
N GLN A 473 -29.64 -129.54 -2.23
CA GLN A 473 -30.81 -130.07 -2.98
C GLN A 473 -31.91 -129.02 -3.21
N LEU A 474 -32.08 -128.06 -2.29
CA LEU A 474 -33.01 -126.94 -2.40
C LEU A 474 -32.48 -125.84 -3.35
N VAL A 475 -31.17 -125.80 -3.59
CA VAL A 475 -30.47 -124.87 -4.50
C VAL A 475 -31.19 -124.74 -5.84
N ARG A 476 -31.68 -125.82 -6.47
CA ARG A 476 -32.38 -125.75 -7.77
C ARG A 476 -33.75 -125.07 -7.75
N LEU A 477 -34.39 -124.97 -6.58
CA LEU A 477 -35.59 -124.15 -6.40
C LEU A 477 -35.21 -122.71 -6.03
N LYS A 478 -34.19 -122.55 -5.17
CA LYS A 478 -33.63 -121.23 -4.83
C LYS A 478 -32.93 -120.55 -6.00
N GLU A 479 -32.47 -121.24 -7.04
CA GLU A 479 -31.86 -120.65 -8.25
C GLU A 479 -32.84 -119.70 -8.97
N ALA A 480 -34.12 -120.04 -9.03
CA ALA A 480 -35.17 -119.17 -9.56
C ALA A 480 -35.40 -117.94 -8.64
N GLU A 481 -35.48 -118.17 -7.33
CA GLU A 481 -35.64 -117.11 -6.32
C GLU A 481 -34.39 -116.20 -6.23
N ILE A 482 -33.20 -116.70 -6.55
CA ILE A 482 -31.96 -115.93 -6.66
C ILE A 482 -31.97 -115.09 -7.95
N SER A 483 -32.62 -115.55 -9.02
CA SER A 483 -32.86 -114.72 -10.19
C SER A 483 -33.86 -113.59 -9.90
N GLU A 484 -34.90 -113.88 -9.11
CA GLU A 484 -35.86 -112.89 -8.62
C GLU A 484 -35.19 -111.88 -7.67
N ASN A 485 -34.42 -112.35 -6.69
CA ASN A 485 -33.71 -111.47 -5.75
C ASN A 485 -32.59 -110.67 -6.45
N LYS A 486 -31.93 -111.20 -7.49
CA LYS A 486 -31.03 -110.41 -8.35
C LYS A 486 -31.77 -109.38 -9.20
N SER A 487 -33.01 -109.67 -9.62
CA SER A 487 -33.89 -108.68 -10.26
C SER A 487 -34.25 -107.56 -9.28
N GLN A 488 -34.58 -107.89 -8.03
CA GLN A 488 -34.91 -106.91 -6.99
C GLN A 488 -33.69 -106.08 -6.54
N ILE A 489 -32.53 -106.72 -6.33
CA ILE A 489 -31.26 -106.02 -6.06
C ILE A 489 -30.94 -105.07 -7.21
N LYS A 490 -31.01 -105.55 -8.48
CA LYS A 490 -30.78 -104.69 -9.64
C LYS A 490 -31.80 -103.55 -9.76
N ASN A 491 -33.05 -103.76 -9.36
CA ASN A 491 -34.06 -102.71 -9.30
C ASN A 491 -33.68 -101.63 -8.28
N VAL A 492 -33.26 -102.03 -7.07
CA VAL A 492 -32.75 -101.13 -6.03
C VAL A 492 -31.48 -100.42 -6.48
N GLU A 493 -30.51 -101.11 -7.10
CA GLU A 493 -29.30 -100.50 -7.68
C GLU A 493 -29.65 -99.48 -8.78
N THR A 494 -30.64 -99.75 -9.65
CA THR A 494 -31.11 -98.76 -10.62
C THR A 494 -31.82 -97.58 -9.97
N ARG A 495 -32.58 -97.79 -8.89
CA ARG A 495 -33.22 -96.70 -8.12
C ARG A 495 -32.19 -95.83 -7.39
N ILE A 496 -31.15 -96.44 -6.81
CA ILE A 496 -30.02 -95.74 -6.19
C ILE A 496 -29.25 -94.95 -7.26
N SER A 497 -28.99 -95.54 -8.42
CA SER A 497 -28.31 -94.85 -9.54
C SER A 497 -29.13 -93.68 -10.09
N ASP A 498 -30.45 -93.85 -10.22
CA ASP A 498 -31.41 -92.84 -10.67
C ASP A 498 -31.57 -91.70 -9.63
N ALA A 499 -31.54 -92.02 -8.33
CA ALA A 499 -31.50 -91.04 -7.26
C ALA A 499 -30.18 -90.26 -7.25
N ILE A 500 -29.03 -90.94 -7.26
CA ILE A 500 -27.69 -90.32 -7.32
C ILE A 500 -27.55 -89.43 -8.55
N SER A 501 -28.10 -89.83 -9.70
CA SER A 501 -28.08 -89.01 -10.92
C SER A 501 -28.82 -87.68 -10.72
N ARG A 502 -30.02 -87.70 -10.11
CA ARG A 502 -30.77 -86.48 -9.76
C ARG A 502 -30.08 -85.64 -8.67
N PHE A 503 -29.44 -86.27 -7.69
CA PHE A 503 -28.68 -85.57 -6.67
C PHE A 503 -27.42 -84.89 -7.24
N ASN A 504 -26.70 -85.54 -8.15
CA ASN A 504 -25.56 -84.93 -8.83
C ASN A 504 -26.00 -83.74 -9.71
N GLU A 505 -27.17 -83.83 -10.35
CA GLU A 505 -27.76 -82.74 -11.14
C GLU A 505 -28.15 -81.54 -10.25
N THR A 506 -28.80 -81.76 -9.09
CA THR A 506 -29.15 -80.66 -8.17
C THR A 506 -27.92 -80.10 -7.44
N GLN A 507 -26.97 -80.95 -7.04
CA GLN A 507 -25.70 -80.53 -6.43
C GLN A 507 -24.87 -79.70 -7.41
N SER A 508 -24.78 -80.09 -8.69
CA SER A 508 -24.13 -79.30 -9.73
C SER A 508 -24.86 -77.98 -9.98
N SER A 509 -26.20 -77.98 -10.04
CA SER A 509 -27.00 -76.76 -10.20
C SER A 509 -26.83 -75.77 -9.04
N ILE A 510 -26.65 -76.26 -7.81
CA ILE A 510 -26.40 -75.43 -6.62
C ILE A 510 -24.93 -74.98 -6.56
N GLY A 511 -23.97 -75.85 -6.89
CA GLY A 511 -22.55 -75.51 -6.96
C GLY A 511 -22.26 -74.37 -7.95
N ILE A 512 -22.81 -74.45 -9.17
CA ILE A 512 -22.71 -73.39 -10.17
C ILE A 512 -23.33 -72.07 -9.66
N LYS A 513 -24.42 -72.12 -8.87
CA LYS A 513 -24.99 -70.92 -8.24
C LYS A 513 -24.10 -70.35 -7.13
N HIS A 514 -23.44 -71.21 -6.35
CA HIS A 514 -22.48 -70.79 -5.33
C HIS A 514 -21.25 -70.12 -5.94
N GLU A 515 -20.67 -70.69 -7.01
CA GLU A 515 -19.56 -70.09 -7.77
C GLU A 515 -19.94 -68.73 -8.37
N ASN A 516 -21.14 -68.63 -8.98
CA ASN A 516 -21.65 -67.37 -9.52
C ASN A 516 -21.88 -66.31 -8.42
N LEU A 517 -22.43 -66.68 -7.27
CA LEU A 517 -22.64 -65.78 -6.14
C LEU A 517 -21.30 -65.35 -5.51
N GLN A 518 -20.33 -66.24 -5.40
CA GLN A 518 -18.97 -65.91 -4.95
C GLN A 518 -18.30 -64.91 -5.93
N SER A 519 -18.47 -65.09 -7.24
CA SER A 519 -18.03 -64.12 -8.24
C SER A 519 -18.77 -62.79 -8.15
N ALA A 520 -20.05 -62.77 -7.73
CA ALA A 520 -20.83 -61.55 -7.53
C ALA A 520 -20.37 -60.77 -6.29
N ILE A 521 -20.05 -61.47 -5.19
CA ILE A 521 -19.47 -60.87 -3.97
C ILE A 521 -18.13 -60.20 -4.28
N LEU A 522 -17.18 -60.93 -4.89
CA LEU A 522 -15.88 -60.38 -5.30
C LEU A 522 -16.02 -59.16 -6.21
N LYS A 523 -17.05 -59.14 -7.07
CA LYS A 523 -17.36 -57.97 -7.90
C LYS A 523 -17.81 -56.77 -7.04
N VAL A 524 -18.74 -56.97 -6.10
CA VAL A 524 -19.21 -55.92 -5.16
C VAL A 524 -18.06 -55.38 -4.30
N GLU A 525 -17.14 -56.23 -3.86
CA GLU A 525 -15.92 -55.81 -3.14
C GLU A 525 -15.04 -54.91 -4.02
N SER A 526 -14.80 -55.29 -5.28
CA SER A 526 -14.04 -54.46 -6.24
C SER A 526 -14.72 -53.14 -6.62
N GLU A 527 -16.07 -53.13 -6.68
CA GLU A 527 -16.87 -51.92 -6.89
C GLU A 527 -16.73 -50.97 -5.69
N ASN A 528 -16.79 -51.50 -4.46
CA ASN A 528 -16.58 -50.74 -3.21
C ASN A 528 -15.16 -50.15 -3.13
N GLU A 529 -14.12 -50.90 -3.46
CA GLU A 529 -12.75 -50.37 -3.55
C GLU A 529 -12.60 -49.26 -4.60
N SER A 530 -13.43 -49.24 -5.64
CA SER A 530 -13.45 -48.16 -6.63
C SER A 530 -14.13 -46.89 -6.10
N LEU A 531 -15.23 -47.03 -5.34
CA LEU A 531 -15.92 -45.91 -4.70
C LEU A 531 -15.09 -45.28 -3.59
N LEU A 532 -14.37 -46.08 -2.79
CA LEU A 532 -13.46 -45.57 -1.76
C LEU A 532 -12.28 -44.79 -2.35
N ARG A 533 -11.75 -45.23 -3.52
CA ARG A 533 -10.73 -44.48 -4.27
C ARG A 533 -11.28 -43.16 -4.80
N LYS A 534 -12.48 -43.13 -5.37
CA LYS A 534 -13.15 -41.89 -5.79
C LYS A 534 -13.33 -40.92 -4.63
N GLN A 535 -13.83 -41.37 -3.48
CA GLN A 535 -13.99 -40.51 -2.29
C GLN A 535 -12.66 -39.84 -1.90
N LYS A 536 -11.56 -40.61 -1.87
CA LYS A 536 -10.24 -40.08 -1.56
C LYS A 536 -9.73 -39.08 -2.61
N GLU A 537 -10.08 -39.28 -3.87
CA GLU A 537 -9.75 -38.37 -4.99
C GLU A 537 -10.49 -37.03 -4.87
N THR A 538 -11.77 -37.03 -4.48
CA THR A 538 -12.53 -35.77 -4.26
C THR A 538 -12.04 -35.04 -3.02
N GLU A 539 -11.77 -35.73 -1.91
CA GLU A 539 -11.15 -35.16 -0.70
C GLU A 539 -9.78 -34.51 -0.99
N GLN A 540 -8.94 -35.18 -1.79
CA GLN A 540 -7.67 -34.64 -2.27
C GLN A 540 -7.87 -33.42 -3.19
N GLY A 541 -8.92 -33.44 -4.03
CA GLY A 541 -9.31 -32.33 -4.90
C GLY A 541 -9.72 -31.07 -4.14
N ILE A 542 -10.44 -31.21 -3.02
CA ILE A 542 -10.79 -30.11 -2.09
C ILE A 542 -9.51 -29.56 -1.45
N SER A 543 -8.71 -30.43 -0.83
CA SER A 543 -7.50 -30.01 -0.10
C SER A 543 -6.51 -29.26 -1.00
N SER A 544 -6.37 -29.68 -2.25
CA SER A 544 -5.58 -28.98 -3.28
C SER A 544 -6.13 -27.59 -3.61
N ALA A 545 -7.45 -27.42 -3.69
CA ALA A 545 -8.10 -26.13 -3.94
C ALA A 545 -8.02 -25.20 -2.71
N GLU A 546 -8.14 -25.74 -1.50
CA GLU A 546 -7.96 -24.99 -0.25
C GLU A 546 -6.51 -24.48 -0.12
N GLN A 547 -5.52 -25.31 -0.43
CA GLN A 547 -4.11 -24.88 -0.47
C GLN A 547 -3.87 -23.76 -1.49
N MET A 548 -4.44 -23.86 -2.70
CA MET A 548 -4.30 -22.84 -3.74
C MET A 548 -4.97 -21.51 -3.34
N SER A 549 -6.19 -21.58 -2.80
CA SER A 549 -6.94 -20.42 -2.32
C SER A 549 -6.22 -19.73 -1.15
N GLY A 550 -5.65 -20.49 -0.20
CA GLY A 550 -4.84 -19.95 0.88
C GLY A 550 -3.65 -19.12 0.38
N LYS A 551 -2.91 -19.63 -0.62
CA LYS A 551 -1.79 -18.90 -1.23
C LYS A 551 -2.24 -17.64 -2.00
N LEU A 552 -3.37 -17.70 -2.71
CA LEU A 552 -3.92 -16.52 -3.40
C LEU A 552 -4.38 -15.44 -2.41
N MET A 553 -4.97 -15.84 -1.27
CA MET A 553 -5.30 -14.95 -0.16
C MET A 553 -4.06 -14.35 0.51
N GLU A 554 -2.95 -15.09 0.58
CA GLU A 554 -1.65 -14.58 1.05
C GLU A 554 -1.10 -13.50 0.11
N LEU A 555 -1.07 -13.76 -1.21
CA LEU A 555 -0.70 -12.74 -2.21
C LEU A 555 -1.62 -11.50 -2.16
N ALA A 556 -2.93 -11.69 -1.96
CA ALA A 556 -3.89 -10.61 -1.78
C ALA A 556 -3.59 -9.77 -0.53
N ALA A 557 -3.29 -10.43 0.61
CA ALA A 557 -2.95 -9.77 1.86
C ALA A 557 -1.64 -8.96 1.74
N ILE A 558 -0.60 -9.54 1.12
CA ILE A 558 0.69 -8.90 0.86
C ILE A 558 0.50 -7.65 -0.03
N SER A 559 -0.20 -7.78 -1.15
CA SER A 559 -0.47 -6.64 -2.05
C SER A 559 -1.30 -5.55 -1.35
N SER A 560 -2.22 -5.94 -0.46
CA SER A 560 -3.02 -5.00 0.34
C SER A 560 -2.24 -4.33 1.48
N SER A 561 -1.15 -4.91 2.00
CA SER A 561 -0.27 -4.24 2.96
C SER A 561 0.73 -3.32 2.28
N GLU A 562 1.30 -3.74 1.14
CA GLU A 562 2.18 -2.94 0.29
C GLU A 562 1.50 -1.65 -0.19
N GLY A 563 0.26 -1.76 -0.68
CA GLY A 563 -0.56 -0.60 -1.05
C GLY A 563 -0.87 0.35 0.11
N LYS A 564 -0.96 -0.16 1.35
CA LYS A 564 -1.20 0.67 2.56
C LYS A 564 0.04 1.44 3.01
N SER A 565 1.21 0.82 3.04
CA SER A 565 2.48 1.54 3.31
C SER A 565 2.69 2.65 2.29
N CYS A 566 2.52 2.34 1.00
CA CYS A 566 2.58 3.34 -0.07
C CYS A 566 1.56 4.47 0.14
N GLN A 567 0.33 4.16 0.57
CA GLN A 567 -0.71 5.16 0.86
C GLN A 567 -0.37 6.07 2.06
N ASP A 568 0.20 5.53 3.13
CA ASP A 568 0.63 6.31 4.30
C ASP A 568 1.85 7.18 3.97
N SER A 569 2.81 6.65 3.20
CA SER A 569 3.96 7.38 2.64
C SER A 569 3.52 8.54 1.73
N VAL A 570 2.61 8.29 0.78
CA VAL A 570 2.00 9.33 -0.09
C VAL A 570 1.29 10.40 0.73
N ARG A 571 0.52 10.02 1.76
CA ARG A 571 -0.18 10.99 2.63
C ARG A 571 0.83 11.91 3.32
N LEU A 572 1.93 11.36 3.81
CA LEU A 572 2.98 12.13 4.46
C LEU A 572 3.72 13.05 3.47
N LYS A 573 4.08 12.56 2.28
CA LYS A 573 4.69 13.39 1.21
C LYS A 573 3.78 14.57 0.82
N LYS A 574 2.46 14.36 0.71
CA LYS A 574 1.47 15.44 0.46
C LYS A 574 1.43 16.47 1.58
N ASN A 575 1.46 16.04 2.84
CA ASN A 575 1.50 16.96 4.00
C ASN A 575 2.76 17.82 3.98
N LEU A 576 3.95 17.21 3.83
CA LEU A 576 5.23 17.91 3.81
C LEU A 576 5.35 18.86 2.58
N ALA A 577 4.88 18.43 1.41
CA ALA A 577 4.81 19.30 0.22
C ALA A 577 3.95 20.56 0.46
N SER A 578 2.82 20.42 1.17
CA SER A 578 1.96 21.56 1.51
C SER A 578 2.63 22.55 2.46
N PHE A 579 3.45 22.07 3.41
CA PHE A 579 4.23 22.93 4.31
C PHE A 579 5.32 23.70 3.54
N ILE A 580 6.04 23.04 2.64
CA ILE A 580 7.06 23.68 1.79
C ILE A 580 6.43 24.74 0.89
N LEU A 581 5.32 24.43 0.21
CA LEU A 581 4.60 25.40 -0.61
C LEU A 581 4.10 26.58 0.23
N LYS A 582 3.65 26.34 1.47
CA LYS A 582 3.21 27.42 2.36
C LYS A 582 4.37 28.31 2.83
N SER A 583 5.51 27.72 3.21
CA SER A 583 6.74 28.45 3.50
C SER A 583 7.22 29.28 2.29
N ARG A 584 7.12 28.72 1.08
CA ARG A 584 7.46 29.40 -0.19
C ARG A 584 6.56 30.62 -0.45
N GLU A 585 5.24 30.46 -0.33
CA GLU A 585 4.26 31.55 -0.44
C GLU A 585 4.54 32.66 0.59
N ASP A 586 4.84 32.27 1.83
CA ASP A 586 5.07 33.21 2.93
C ASP A 586 6.40 33.98 2.77
N ARG A 587 7.50 33.32 2.36
CA ARG A 587 8.76 33.99 1.95
C ARG A 587 8.50 35.05 0.88
N PHE A 588 7.78 34.68 -0.19
CA PHE A 588 7.47 35.57 -1.31
C PHE A 588 6.59 36.76 -0.86
N ARG A 589 5.54 36.49 -0.07
CA ARG A 589 4.68 37.53 0.51
C ARG A 589 5.49 38.54 1.32
N PHE A 590 6.34 38.06 2.24
CA PHE A 590 7.15 38.95 3.08
C PHE A 590 8.16 39.76 2.25
N SER A 591 8.79 39.15 1.25
CA SER A 591 9.70 39.84 0.32
C SER A 591 9.00 40.97 -0.44
N LYS A 592 7.78 40.71 -0.93
CA LYS A 592 6.98 41.69 -1.66
C LYS A 592 6.43 42.82 -0.78
N THR A 593 6.18 42.56 0.50
CA THR A 593 5.87 43.63 1.46
C THR A 593 7.10 44.48 1.79
N GLU A 594 8.26 43.85 1.99
CA GLU A 594 9.53 44.53 2.27
C GLU A 594 9.95 45.45 1.10
N GLU A 595 9.94 44.94 -0.14
CA GLU A 595 10.22 45.72 -1.35
C GLU A 595 9.33 46.97 -1.46
N LYS A 596 8.01 46.81 -1.27
CA LYS A 596 7.07 47.94 -1.33
C LYS A 596 7.34 48.97 -0.23
N ILE A 597 7.64 48.54 1.00
CA ILE A 597 7.92 49.46 2.10
C ILE A 597 9.25 50.21 1.86
N LEU A 598 10.24 49.56 1.25
CA LEU A 598 11.49 50.23 0.83
C LEU A 598 11.24 51.27 -0.27
N GLU A 599 10.31 51.03 -1.19
CA GLU A 599 9.88 52.03 -2.18
C GLU A 599 9.13 53.21 -1.53
N ASP A 600 8.21 52.95 -0.58
CA ASP A 600 7.57 53.99 0.26
C ASP A 600 8.65 54.86 0.97
N ILE A 601 9.67 54.24 1.58
CA ILE A 601 10.77 54.93 2.28
C ILE A 601 11.59 55.78 1.31
N HIS A 602 11.91 55.27 0.13
CA HIS A 602 12.65 56.02 -0.88
C HIS A 602 11.89 57.29 -1.32
N MET A 603 10.58 57.17 -1.56
CA MET A 603 9.73 58.31 -1.92
C MET A 603 9.64 59.36 -0.80
N LEU A 604 9.59 58.94 0.47
CA LEU A 604 9.62 59.87 1.61
C LEU A 604 10.98 60.57 1.74
N ARG A 605 12.10 59.85 1.58
CA ARG A 605 13.45 60.43 1.57
C ARG A 605 13.65 61.44 0.42
N GLN A 606 13.03 61.20 -0.74
CA GLN A 606 12.99 62.17 -1.83
C GLN A 606 12.20 63.44 -1.46
N GLN A 607 11.04 63.29 -0.80
CA GLN A 607 10.24 64.43 -0.32
C GLN A 607 10.96 65.27 0.75
N ILE A 608 11.66 64.62 1.70
CA ILE A 608 12.51 65.29 2.69
C ILE A 608 13.58 66.13 1.98
N SER A 609 14.24 65.56 0.98
CA SER A 609 15.29 66.24 0.20
C SER A 609 14.74 67.46 -0.57
N ALA A 610 13.56 67.33 -1.18
CA ALA A 610 12.89 68.44 -1.86
C ALA A 610 12.47 69.56 -0.89
N SER A 611 11.88 69.24 0.26
CA SER A 611 11.52 70.24 1.27
C SER A 611 12.75 70.89 1.93
N ARG A 612 13.87 70.17 2.10
CA ARG A 612 15.16 70.76 2.54
C ARG A 612 15.72 71.77 1.53
N THR A 613 15.60 71.48 0.24
CA THR A 613 15.99 72.42 -0.85
C THR A 613 15.13 73.70 -0.80
N ALA A 614 13.81 73.55 -0.71
CA ALA A 614 12.90 74.70 -0.57
C ALA A 614 13.17 75.52 0.71
N LEU A 615 13.48 74.86 1.84
CA LEU A 615 13.87 75.51 3.09
C LEU A 615 15.16 76.34 2.95
N GLN A 616 16.12 75.88 2.15
CA GLN A 616 17.35 76.63 1.84
C GLN A 616 17.05 77.87 0.99
N GLU A 617 16.22 77.75 -0.06
CA GLU A 617 15.80 78.88 -0.89
C GLU A 617 15.06 79.95 -0.08
N LEU A 618 14.08 79.54 0.74
CA LEU A 618 13.38 80.42 1.66
C LEU A 618 14.35 81.10 2.62
N SER A 619 15.29 80.36 3.22
CA SER A 619 16.28 80.92 4.15
C SER A 619 17.16 81.99 3.51
N SER A 620 17.53 81.82 2.23
CA SER A 620 18.24 82.84 1.44
C SER A 620 17.37 84.08 1.21
N ASN A 621 16.11 83.90 0.82
CA ASN A 621 15.16 85.00 0.61
C ASN A 621 14.91 85.79 1.91
N ARG A 622 14.80 85.10 3.06
CA ARG A 622 14.69 85.70 4.40
C ARG A 622 15.86 86.62 4.70
N ALA A 623 17.09 86.18 4.42
CA ALA A 623 18.30 86.99 4.62
C ALA A 623 18.31 88.24 3.74
N SER A 624 17.88 88.14 2.48
CA SER A 624 17.74 89.29 1.57
C SER A 624 16.72 90.32 2.09
N ILE A 625 15.54 89.88 2.52
CA ILE A 625 14.51 90.77 3.08
C ILE A 625 14.98 91.42 4.39
N GLN A 626 15.69 90.68 5.26
CA GLN A 626 16.29 91.24 6.47
C GLN A 626 17.36 92.30 6.16
N GLN A 627 18.15 92.12 5.10
CA GLN A 627 19.10 93.13 4.63
C GLN A 627 18.39 94.38 4.10
N GLU A 628 17.31 94.24 3.32
CA GLU A 628 16.48 95.37 2.89
C GLU A 628 15.90 96.15 4.08
N VAL A 629 15.30 95.46 5.06
CA VAL A 629 14.76 96.07 6.28
C VAL A 629 15.85 96.84 7.04
N ALA A 630 17.07 96.31 7.13
CA ALA A 630 18.20 96.99 7.75
C ALA A 630 18.59 98.28 6.98
N LEU A 631 18.62 98.24 5.64
CA LEU A 631 18.91 99.39 4.79
C LEU A 631 17.83 100.48 4.88
N TYR A 632 16.54 100.11 4.83
CA TYR A 632 15.43 101.05 5.01
C TYR A 632 15.50 101.71 6.39
N LYS A 633 15.73 100.93 7.45
CA LYS A 633 15.90 101.42 8.83
C LYS A 633 17.11 102.36 8.97
N GLN A 634 18.23 102.06 8.32
CA GLN A 634 19.41 102.94 8.29
C GLN A 634 19.10 104.28 7.60
N ARG A 635 18.41 104.25 6.45
CA ARG A 635 18.07 105.46 5.68
C ARG A 635 17.04 106.32 6.40
N ILE A 636 16.01 105.73 6.99
CA ILE A 636 15.04 106.43 7.85
C ILE A 636 15.77 107.10 9.02
N GLY A 637 16.63 106.38 9.73
CA GLY A 637 17.42 106.91 10.85
C GLY A 637 18.47 107.98 10.47
N PHE A 638 18.81 108.12 9.19
CA PHE A 638 19.55 109.28 8.65
C PHE A 638 18.62 110.49 8.45
N ILE A 639 17.47 110.27 7.80
CA ILE A 639 16.48 111.34 7.55
C ILE A 639 15.98 111.95 8.87
N GLU A 640 15.74 111.14 9.89
CA GLU A 640 15.30 111.58 11.23
C GLU A 640 16.34 112.47 11.94
N LYS A 641 17.62 112.32 11.63
CA LYS A 641 18.69 113.20 12.15
C LYS A 641 18.81 114.49 11.33
N ARG A 642 18.71 114.39 9.99
CA ARG A 642 18.82 115.55 9.08
C ARG A 642 17.60 116.47 9.12
N GLY A 643 16.41 115.96 9.41
CA GLY A 643 15.17 116.76 9.50
C GLY A 643 15.23 117.92 10.50
N PRO A 644 15.59 117.69 11.79
CA PRO A 644 15.80 118.74 12.78
C PRO A 644 16.89 119.76 12.39
N GLU A 645 17.97 119.32 11.74
CA GLU A 645 19.03 120.21 11.23
C GLU A 645 18.48 121.16 10.15
N LEU A 646 17.76 120.62 9.15
CA LEU A 646 17.12 121.41 8.10
C LEU A 646 16.07 122.37 8.68
N GLU A 647 15.32 121.96 9.69
CA GLU A 647 14.36 122.84 10.37
C GLU A 647 15.05 123.99 11.13
N ALA A 648 16.24 123.76 11.69
CA ALA A 648 17.07 124.80 12.30
C ALA A 648 17.71 125.71 11.23
N GLU A 649 18.26 125.15 10.17
CA GLU A 649 18.84 125.86 9.02
C GLU A 649 17.79 126.79 8.36
N LYS A 650 16.57 126.29 8.15
CA LYS A 650 15.40 127.08 7.69
C LYS A 650 15.09 128.24 8.61
N LYS A 651 15.10 128.02 9.95
CA LYS A 651 14.85 129.08 10.95
C LYS A 651 15.93 130.16 10.92
N VAL A 652 17.20 129.77 10.79
CA VAL A 652 18.33 130.71 10.65
C VAL A 652 18.22 131.51 9.35
N ALA A 653 17.96 130.86 8.20
CA ALA A 653 17.76 131.53 6.92
C ALA A 653 16.58 132.51 6.94
N ALA A 654 15.47 132.13 7.57
CA ALA A 654 14.29 132.99 7.74
C ALA A 654 14.56 134.17 8.69
N ALA A 655 15.29 133.97 9.79
CA ALA A 655 15.70 135.03 10.71
C ALA A 655 16.65 136.04 10.03
N ALA A 656 17.55 135.55 9.16
CA ALA A 656 18.39 136.35 8.27
C ALA A 656 17.62 137.00 7.10
N ARG A 657 16.28 136.85 7.03
CA ARG A 657 15.38 137.33 5.96
C ARG A 657 15.70 136.78 4.55
N ASN A 658 16.48 135.71 4.45
CA ASN A 658 16.72 135.01 3.18
C ASN A 658 15.60 134.00 2.89
N PHE A 659 14.44 134.53 2.50
CA PHE A 659 13.25 133.73 2.24
C PHE A 659 13.40 132.74 1.07
N LYS A 660 14.31 133.00 0.11
CA LYS A 660 14.61 132.06 -0.97
C LYS A 660 15.29 130.80 -0.44
N GLU A 661 16.30 130.97 0.41
CA GLU A 661 17.01 129.84 1.01
C GLU A 661 16.15 129.08 2.02
N ALA A 662 15.39 129.80 2.86
CA ALA A 662 14.39 129.17 3.72
C ALA A 662 13.34 128.38 2.92
N GLY A 663 12.97 128.84 1.72
CA GLY A 663 12.10 128.10 0.79
C GLY A 663 12.76 126.85 0.22
N ARG A 664 14.04 126.92 -0.17
CA ARG A 664 14.83 125.77 -0.66
C ARG A 664 14.97 124.69 0.41
N VAL A 665 15.40 125.07 1.61
CA VAL A 665 15.56 124.17 2.77
C VAL A 665 14.21 123.55 3.18
N ALA A 666 13.11 124.32 3.11
CA ALA A 666 11.77 123.78 3.36
C ALA A 666 11.30 122.77 2.28
N ALA A 667 11.73 122.92 1.03
CA ALA A 667 11.46 121.96 -0.03
C ALA A 667 12.30 120.68 0.14
N GLU A 668 13.58 120.81 0.50
CA GLU A 668 14.47 119.69 0.83
C GLU A 668 13.91 118.87 2.01
N ALA A 669 13.52 119.52 3.10
CA ALA A 669 12.92 118.88 4.27
C ALA A 669 11.61 118.14 3.92
N LYS A 670 10.76 118.72 3.05
CA LYS A 670 9.55 118.04 2.56
C LYS A 670 9.88 116.84 1.67
N SER A 671 10.89 116.94 0.81
CA SER A 671 11.31 115.84 -0.06
C SER A 671 11.81 114.64 0.76
N LEU A 672 12.64 114.89 1.78
CA LEU A 672 13.11 113.85 2.69
C LEU A 672 11.99 113.29 3.57
N HIS A 673 10.98 114.09 3.93
CA HIS A 673 9.82 113.60 4.67
C HIS A 673 8.97 112.62 3.83
N ILE A 674 8.73 112.93 2.56
CA ILE A 674 8.03 112.03 1.62
C ILE A 674 8.89 110.77 1.37
N GLU A 675 10.21 110.92 1.24
CA GLU A 675 11.13 109.78 1.16
C GLU A 675 11.03 108.88 2.40
N LYS A 676 10.95 109.45 3.62
CA LYS A 676 10.72 108.67 4.84
C LYS A 676 9.40 107.91 4.79
N GLU A 677 8.30 108.52 4.34
CA GLU A 677 6.99 107.87 4.30
C GLU A 677 6.96 106.69 3.31
N ASP A 678 7.56 106.86 2.12
CA ASP A 678 7.76 105.79 1.13
C ASP A 678 8.67 104.66 1.65
N LEU A 679 9.79 105.01 2.29
CA LEU A 679 10.69 104.02 2.91
C LEU A 679 10.04 103.29 4.09
N GLN A 680 9.21 103.97 4.88
CA GLN A 680 8.49 103.36 5.99
C GLN A 680 7.44 102.37 5.46
N HIS A 681 6.68 102.74 4.42
CA HIS A 681 5.73 101.82 3.78
C HIS A 681 6.42 100.61 3.16
N LYS A 682 7.58 100.79 2.52
CA LYS A 682 8.42 99.68 2.01
C LYS A 682 8.92 98.77 3.13
N MET A 683 9.34 99.33 4.26
CA MET A 683 9.76 98.58 5.44
C MET A 683 8.59 97.80 6.06
N GLU A 684 7.40 98.40 6.17
CA GLU A 684 6.17 97.75 6.64
C GLU A 684 5.76 96.58 5.72
N LYS A 685 5.83 96.77 4.40
CA LYS A 685 5.63 95.69 3.42
C LYS A 685 6.67 94.57 3.60
N ALA A 686 7.95 94.92 3.72
CA ALA A 686 9.04 93.96 3.89
C ALA A 686 8.89 93.14 5.19
N PHE A 687 8.35 93.73 6.27
CA PHE A 687 8.00 92.99 7.48
C PHE A 687 6.84 91.99 7.24
N SER A 688 5.78 92.38 6.52
CA SER A 688 4.68 91.46 6.20
C SER A 688 5.10 90.33 5.25
N ASP A 689 6.02 90.61 4.32
CA ASP A 689 6.58 89.58 3.44
C ASP A 689 7.61 88.68 4.17
N LEU A 690 8.32 89.20 5.18
CA LEU A 690 9.12 88.38 6.10
C LEU A 690 8.25 87.45 6.96
N GLU A 691 7.13 87.96 7.50
CA GLU A 691 6.21 87.21 8.37
C GLU A 691 5.67 85.95 7.69
N LYS A 692 5.14 86.08 6.46
CA LYS A 692 4.68 84.94 5.63
C LYS A 692 5.79 83.94 5.36
N LEU A 693 6.99 84.44 5.08
CA LEU A 693 8.16 83.61 4.77
C LEU A 693 8.60 82.82 6.02
N GLU A 694 8.48 83.41 7.22
CA GLU A 694 8.71 82.69 8.48
C GLU A 694 7.62 81.63 8.78
N GLU A 695 6.37 81.85 8.36
CA GLU A 695 5.33 80.80 8.35
C GLU A 695 5.64 79.67 7.35
N GLU A 696 6.06 79.99 6.12
CA GLU A 696 6.45 79.01 5.08
C GLU A 696 7.69 78.19 5.48
N ILE A 697 8.69 78.83 6.12
CA ILE A 697 9.85 78.14 6.71
C ILE A 697 9.39 77.16 7.78
N LYS A 698 8.50 77.59 8.70
CA LYS A 698 7.98 76.72 9.74
C LYS A 698 7.23 75.52 9.14
N GLY A 699 6.33 75.75 8.19
CA GLY A 699 5.58 74.68 7.53
C GLY A 699 6.47 73.66 6.80
N ASN A 700 7.58 74.10 6.21
CA ASN A 700 8.57 73.19 5.62
C ASN A 700 9.36 72.41 6.69
N VAL A 701 9.72 73.02 7.82
CA VAL A 701 10.39 72.32 8.93
C VAL A 701 9.47 71.28 9.57
N ASP A 702 8.22 71.66 9.89
CA ASP A 702 7.20 70.76 10.44
C ASP A 702 7.02 69.53 9.50
N LYS A 703 6.87 69.76 8.18
CA LYS A 703 6.74 68.71 7.17
C LYS A 703 8.00 67.82 7.02
N ILE A 704 9.21 68.38 7.19
CA ILE A 704 10.45 67.59 7.19
C ILE A 704 10.42 66.62 8.37
N GLN A 705 10.07 67.09 9.57
CA GLN A 705 9.98 66.26 10.76
C GLN A 705 8.89 65.17 10.63
N GLU A 706 7.68 65.53 10.17
CA GLU A 706 6.60 64.56 9.93
C GLU A 706 7.03 63.41 8.99
N ASN A 707 7.75 63.74 7.91
CA ASN A 707 8.28 62.74 6.98
C ASN A 707 9.43 61.92 7.58
N GLU A 708 10.30 62.51 8.41
CA GLU A 708 11.39 61.78 9.10
C GLU A 708 10.84 60.79 10.13
N GLU A 709 9.82 61.17 10.90
CA GLU A 709 9.10 60.28 11.81
C GLU A 709 8.39 59.14 11.05
N LEU A 710 7.79 59.43 9.89
CA LEU A 710 7.15 58.42 9.05
C LEU A 710 8.16 57.46 8.40
N VAL A 711 9.34 57.94 8.01
CA VAL A 711 10.47 57.09 7.55
C VAL A 711 10.90 56.14 8.65
N ALA A 712 11.10 56.61 9.88
CA ALA A 712 11.50 55.75 11.00
C ALA A 712 10.44 54.66 11.32
N LEU A 713 9.15 54.99 11.23
CA LEU A 713 8.07 54.02 11.38
C LEU A 713 8.08 52.98 10.25
N LYS A 714 8.24 53.43 9.00
CA LYS A 714 8.30 52.55 7.81
C LYS A 714 9.53 51.65 7.81
N GLU A 715 10.68 52.13 8.26
CA GLU A 715 11.89 51.31 8.42
C GLU A 715 11.67 50.19 9.45
N LYS A 716 10.94 50.45 10.54
CA LYS A 716 10.54 49.40 11.50
C LYS A 716 9.56 48.39 10.89
N GLU A 717 8.65 48.82 10.01
CA GLU A 717 7.74 47.94 9.25
C GLU A 717 8.53 47.04 8.28
N ALA A 718 9.47 47.60 7.53
CA ALA A 718 10.36 46.86 6.63
C ALA A 718 11.26 45.87 7.39
N ALA A 719 11.86 46.29 8.50
CA ALA A 719 12.69 45.43 9.34
C ALA A 719 11.89 44.24 9.91
N SER A 720 10.62 44.45 10.28
CA SER A 720 9.72 43.36 10.71
C SER A 720 9.44 42.36 9.57
N ALA A 721 9.06 42.85 8.38
CA ALA A 721 8.84 41.99 7.21
C ALA A 721 10.12 41.20 6.82
N GLY A 722 11.27 41.87 6.82
CA GLY A 722 12.58 41.28 6.54
C GLY A 722 13.00 40.24 7.57
N CYS A 723 12.75 40.45 8.86
CA CYS A 723 13.03 39.44 9.89
C CYS A 723 12.23 38.16 9.67
N ASN A 724 10.91 38.27 9.43
CA ASN A 724 10.05 37.11 9.15
C ASN A 724 10.52 36.34 7.90
N ARG A 725 10.89 37.05 6.83
CA ARG A 725 11.47 36.44 5.62
C ARG A 725 12.80 35.74 5.91
N LEU A 726 13.71 36.38 6.64
CA LEU A 726 15.04 35.85 6.94
C LEU A 726 14.99 34.63 7.87
N GLN A 727 14.04 34.57 8.81
CA GLN A 727 13.78 33.36 9.61
C GLN A 727 13.37 32.17 8.73
N LEU A 728 12.44 32.37 7.78
CA LEU A 728 12.06 31.32 6.82
C LEU A 728 13.21 30.93 5.88
N VAL A 729 14.06 31.88 5.47
CA VAL A 729 15.28 31.58 4.70
C VAL A 729 16.26 30.73 5.51
N ALA A 730 16.50 31.06 6.78
CA ALA A 730 17.36 30.27 7.66
C ALA A 730 16.81 28.86 7.91
N ALA A 731 15.49 28.73 8.12
CA ALA A 731 14.83 27.43 8.29
C ALA A 731 14.99 26.55 7.03
N VAL A 732 14.75 27.11 5.83
CA VAL A 732 14.97 26.38 4.56
C VAL A 732 16.44 26.00 4.38
N ALA A 733 17.40 26.91 4.62
CA ALA A 733 18.82 26.60 4.51
C ALA A 733 19.26 25.50 5.51
N ARG A 734 18.69 25.45 6.72
CA ARG A 734 18.89 24.35 7.68
C ARG A 734 18.30 23.02 7.19
N ALA A 735 17.11 23.05 6.59
CA ALA A 735 16.45 21.87 6.02
C ALA A 735 17.22 21.29 4.83
N GLU A 736 17.73 22.16 3.96
CA GLU A 736 18.53 21.78 2.80
C GLU A 736 19.93 21.30 3.20
N ARG A 737 20.52 21.87 4.26
CA ARG A 737 21.73 21.32 4.89
C ARG A 737 21.51 19.89 5.40
N LEU A 738 20.35 19.59 5.99
CA LEU A 738 20.04 18.21 6.44
C LEU A 738 19.92 17.24 5.26
N ALA A 739 19.34 17.67 4.13
CA ALA A 739 19.34 16.88 2.90
C ALA A 739 20.76 16.68 2.35
N ALA A 740 21.54 17.75 2.17
CA ALA A 740 22.92 17.68 1.68
C ALA A 740 23.79 16.74 2.52
N LEU A 741 23.65 16.78 3.86
CA LEU A 741 24.37 15.88 4.77
C LEU A 741 23.91 14.42 4.68
N LYS A 742 22.61 14.13 4.54
CA LYS A 742 22.12 12.75 4.27
C LYS A 742 22.58 12.24 2.89
N MET A 743 22.70 13.12 1.89
CA MET A 743 23.21 12.82 0.55
C MET A 743 24.77 12.82 0.46
N GLY A 744 25.47 13.03 1.58
CA GLY A 744 26.94 12.97 1.65
C GLY A 744 27.70 14.21 1.15
N ASP A 745 27.01 15.30 0.80
CA ASP A 745 27.65 16.56 0.37
C ASP A 745 27.90 17.49 1.56
N PHE A 746 29.07 17.29 2.18
CA PHE A 746 29.55 18.11 3.27
C PHE A 746 30.00 19.52 2.84
N GLU A 747 30.27 19.77 1.56
CA GLU A 747 30.67 21.11 1.09
C GLU A 747 29.43 22.01 1.02
N GLU A 748 28.39 21.54 0.31
CA GLU A 748 27.10 22.20 0.22
C GLU A 748 26.46 22.36 1.62
N GLY A 749 26.51 21.34 2.47
CA GLY A 749 26.03 21.40 3.85
C GLY A 749 26.77 22.40 4.74
N ASN A 750 28.03 22.74 4.44
CA ASN A 750 28.79 23.79 5.12
C ASN A 750 28.55 25.20 4.53
N ILE A 751 28.18 25.30 3.26
CA ILE A 751 27.75 26.56 2.64
C ILE A 751 26.37 26.95 3.19
N LEU A 752 25.40 26.04 3.15
CA LEU A 752 24.04 26.22 3.66
C LEU A 752 24.01 26.53 5.17
N LEU A 753 24.95 26.01 5.95
CA LEU A 753 25.11 26.38 7.37
C LEU A 753 25.42 27.89 7.51
N LYS A 754 26.39 28.39 6.75
CA LYS A 754 26.78 29.82 6.77
C LYS A 754 25.66 30.72 6.27
N GLU A 755 24.88 30.28 5.29
CA GLU A 755 23.72 31.04 4.79
C GLU A 755 22.62 31.13 5.86
N ALA A 756 22.35 30.06 6.61
CA ALA A 756 21.44 30.09 7.76
C ALA A 756 21.97 30.99 8.89
N GLU A 757 23.23 30.83 9.29
CA GLU A 757 23.87 31.62 10.36
C GLU A 757 23.95 33.11 10.01
N ALA A 758 24.19 33.46 8.74
CA ALA A 758 24.18 34.83 8.25
C ALA A 758 22.77 35.45 8.25
N ALA A 759 21.75 34.69 7.84
CA ALA A 759 20.36 35.13 7.90
C ALA A 759 19.91 35.36 9.36
N GLU A 760 20.21 34.44 10.27
CA GLU A 760 19.92 34.57 11.71
C GLU A 760 20.66 35.74 12.35
N SER A 761 21.95 35.92 12.02
CA SER A 761 22.73 37.07 12.50
C SER A 761 22.09 38.40 12.09
N LYS A 762 21.57 38.48 10.86
CA LYS A 762 20.87 39.67 10.35
C LYS A 762 19.48 39.87 10.99
N VAL A 763 18.76 38.79 11.34
CA VAL A 763 17.53 38.88 12.15
C VAL A 763 17.84 39.48 13.52
N ILE A 764 18.87 38.99 14.21
CA ILE A 764 19.29 39.50 15.53
C ILE A 764 19.72 40.97 15.45
N GLU A 765 20.45 41.36 14.39
CA GLU A 765 20.84 42.75 14.13
C GLU A 765 19.62 43.67 13.94
N LEU A 766 18.66 43.28 13.09
CA LEU A 766 17.45 44.06 12.82
C LEU A 766 16.54 44.16 14.05
N GLN A 767 16.34 43.04 14.78
CA GLN A 767 15.56 43.00 16.02
C GLN A 767 16.13 43.95 17.07
N LYS A 768 17.45 43.92 17.27
CA LYS A 768 18.17 44.81 18.20
C LYS A 768 18.13 46.27 17.77
N THR A 769 18.26 46.55 16.47
CA THR A 769 18.30 47.91 15.92
C THR A 769 16.94 48.61 16.04
N TYR A 770 15.86 47.92 15.68
CA TYR A 770 14.51 48.50 15.65
C TYR A 770 13.67 48.19 16.90
N ASN A 771 14.23 47.46 17.89
CA ASN A 771 13.54 46.96 19.08
C ASN A 771 12.22 46.25 18.68
N LEU A 772 12.37 45.19 17.87
CA LEU A 772 11.27 44.33 17.44
C LEU A 772 11.08 43.22 18.47
N ASP A 773 9.91 43.22 19.12
CA ASP A 773 9.47 42.08 19.92
C ASP A 773 8.84 41.07 18.96
N MET A 774 9.47 39.91 18.83
CA MET A 774 9.07 38.84 17.90
C MET A 774 9.06 37.52 18.64
N GLU A 775 7.91 36.87 18.70
CA GLU A 775 7.85 35.46 19.05
C GLU A 775 8.62 34.67 17.98
N VAL A 776 9.70 34.02 18.38
CA VAL A 776 10.39 33.05 17.52
C VAL A 776 9.49 31.84 17.43
N ASP A 777 8.71 31.77 16.35
CA ASP A 777 7.76 30.67 16.14
C ASP A 777 8.55 29.36 16.01
N GLY A 778 8.58 28.58 17.10
CA GLY A 778 9.41 27.39 17.24
C GLY A 778 8.98 26.24 16.35
N ASN A 779 7.87 26.39 15.64
CA ASN A 779 7.24 25.38 14.80
C ASN A 779 7.81 25.30 13.36
N ASN A 780 9.00 25.87 13.14
CA ASN A 780 9.69 25.93 11.85
C ASN A 780 10.37 24.59 11.47
N ASN A 781 9.59 23.50 11.42
CA ASN A 781 10.01 22.19 10.91
C ASN A 781 10.09 22.20 9.38
N ALA A 782 11.00 23.02 8.85
CA ALA A 782 11.31 23.05 7.44
C ALA A 782 11.97 21.73 7.00
N VAL A 783 11.48 21.19 5.89
CA VAL A 783 12.00 19.99 5.22
C VAL A 783 12.41 20.40 3.81
N SER A 784 13.52 19.86 3.29
CA SER A 784 13.91 20.09 1.90
C SER A 784 13.09 19.21 0.96
N LEU A 785 12.76 19.72 -0.23
CA LEU A 785 12.09 18.91 -1.25
C LEU A 785 12.96 17.68 -1.66
N GLU A 786 14.28 17.86 -1.69
CA GLU A 786 15.28 16.82 -1.96
C GLU A 786 15.22 15.69 -0.93
N PHE A 787 14.89 16.02 0.33
CA PHE A 787 14.70 15.07 1.41
C PHE A 787 13.44 14.21 1.21
N ILE A 788 12.36 14.78 0.67
CA ILE A 788 11.06 14.11 0.52
C ILE A 788 11.08 13.11 -0.65
N THR A 789 11.77 13.45 -1.74
CA THR A 789 11.81 12.59 -2.95
C THR A 789 12.78 11.41 -2.86
N ASN A 790 13.89 11.57 -2.12
CA ASN A 790 15.06 10.67 -2.20
C ASN A 790 15.22 9.71 -1.00
N LEU A 791 14.29 9.68 -0.05
CA LEU A 791 14.41 8.88 1.18
C LEU A 791 13.23 7.91 1.39
N ASP A 792 13.55 6.79 2.05
CA ASP A 792 12.61 5.71 2.35
C ASP A 792 11.62 6.05 3.49
N GLU A 793 10.59 5.22 3.62
CA GLU A 793 9.43 5.41 4.51
C GLU A 793 9.81 5.61 5.99
N ASP A 794 10.82 4.89 6.48
CA ASP A 794 11.38 5.02 7.83
C ASP A 794 11.99 6.41 8.11
N HIS A 795 12.57 7.05 7.09
CA HIS A 795 13.18 8.38 7.20
C HIS A 795 12.20 9.52 6.92
N LEU A 796 11.12 9.25 6.19
CA LEU A 796 9.99 10.15 6.07
C LEU A 796 9.21 10.21 7.39
N THR A 797 8.89 9.07 8.01
CA THR A 797 8.11 9.01 9.26
C THR A 797 8.83 9.65 10.45
N GLU A 798 10.16 9.53 10.55
CA GLU A 798 11.01 10.27 11.50
C GLU A 798 10.75 11.79 11.45
N VAL A 799 10.65 12.35 10.23
CA VAL A 799 10.47 13.79 9.99
C VAL A 799 8.99 14.21 9.95
N GLY A 800 8.07 13.28 9.69
CA GLY A 800 6.63 13.49 9.75
C GLY A 800 6.01 13.46 11.15
N SER A 801 6.79 13.11 12.17
CA SER A 801 6.33 12.93 13.56
C SER A 801 6.61 14.13 14.47
N VAL A 802 7.01 15.29 13.90
CA VAL A 802 7.44 16.50 14.63
C VAL A 802 6.69 17.72 14.12
#